data_AF-A0A1I0U1Q1-F1
#
_entry.id   AF-A0A1I0U1Q1-F1
#
_cell.length_a   1.000
_cell.length_b   1.000
_cell.length_c   1.000
_cell.angle_alpha   90.00
_cell.angle_beta   90.00
_cell.angle_gamma   90.00
#
_symmetry.space_group_name_H-M   'P 1'
#
loop_
_entity.id
_entity.type
_entity.pdbx_description
1 polymer ?
#
loop_
_entity_poly.entity_id
_entity_poly.type
_entity_poly.pdbx_seq_one_letter_code
_entity_poly.pdbx_strand_id
1 'polypeptide(L)'
;MSMSFELSIDVSEPYDFNTQSLSKIQQNPWVKNQWPLVYFIQNEVMAEAYVGESTNAASRIKNHLANPVKAAVFNKISIIGSDKFNKSATLDIESNLIQYIAAEGTYKLQNGNSGLVNHNYYQQDLYKDLFKEIWKKLLDKKVVSKSLKEIENSELFKYSPYKSLNEDQYLSVLEILEGLTQNNSNSIFVRGSAGTGKTVVATYLLKLLATNILNTDVEEFNDDELREVNYIRNFQLKYPNAKIGLVVAMSSLRESLQQVFKQVPGLKPSMVISPSETFKSKEKYDLLIVDEAHRLRQYKNISWMGAFRQNNQKLGLGDNGNELDWIMANSRNQIFFYDEPQSVKPSDIAGIHFTKLLEDQGTIKLQLNSQMRVQGGENYIKFIDDLLNINREDKTVYRSANYELFYFDSLADLYTELGKKEQHYELCRMVAGYSWPWQSKNNKTAIDIEIDNLSFQWNQTDKDWVNSPNAFKEIGCIHTTQGYDLNYTGVIFGKEIDYNKNTDQIEIDPKQYFDINGKKGIASPADLKSYIINIYKTILYRGIKGSFVYACNPNLATYLKKHIPLFEKEPALRIIPFNQVKPYVNAVPLLDITAAAGNFSDLQIHADFEWVELPFNITPQKGYFVCKVVGESMNKRIPNGAYCLFRQDGGGSRNGKIVLIQSTAIQDADFGSGYTVKEYHSKKVVTDEGWQHNAISLKPLSDDLSYEAIELTEDELTDFKVVGVFERVLT
;
A
#
# COMPACT_ATOMS: atom_id res chain seq x y z
N MET A 1 3.02 -19.30 -21.23
CA MET A 1 2.42 -18.93 -22.54
C MET A 1 1.47 -17.78 -22.28
N SER A 2 1.76 -16.57 -22.76
CA SER A 2 0.81 -15.46 -22.65
C SER A 2 -0.29 -15.64 -23.70
N MET A 3 -1.49 -16.06 -23.28
CA MET A 3 -2.65 -15.92 -24.15
C MET A 3 -3.02 -14.43 -24.17
N SER A 4 -2.90 -13.76 -25.32
CA SER A 4 -3.35 -12.36 -25.42
C SER A 4 -4.88 -12.33 -25.35
N PHE A 5 -5.44 -11.90 -24.23
CA PHE A 5 -6.89 -11.76 -24.04
C PHE A 5 -7.51 -10.68 -24.94
N GLU A 6 -6.70 -9.81 -25.53
CA GLU A 6 -7.13 -8.66 -26.34
C GLU A 6 -8.07 -9.05 -27.50
N LEU A 7 -7.91 -10.25 -28.05
CA LEU A 7 -8.73 -10.82 -29.14
C LEU A 7 -10.04 -11.47 -28.66
N SER A 8 -10.24 -11.65 -27.35
CA SER A 8 -11.40 -12.37 -26.78
C SER A 8 -12.49 -11.47 -26.19
N ILE A 9 -12.19 -10.22 -25.84
CA ILE A 9 -13.14 -9.31 -25.17
C ILE A 9 -13.75 -8.34 -26.18
N ASP A 10 -15.07 -8.30 -26.22
CA ASP A 10 -15.86 -7.34 -26.99
C ASP A 10 -16.64 -6.43 -26.05
N VAL A 11 -16.42 -5.11 -26.15
CA VAL A 11 -17.23 -4.09 -25.48
C VAL A 11 -17.92 -3.31 -26.59
N SER A 12 -19.24 -3.49 -26.71
CA SER A 12 -20.02 -2.88 -27.78
C SER A 12 -20.01 -1.35 -27.68
N GLU A 13 -20.30 -0.70 -28.81
CA GLU A 13 -20.76 0.70 -28.75
C GLU A 13 -22.09 0.78 -27.97
N PRO A 14 -22.37 1.92 -27.30
CA PRO A 14 -23.61 2.07 -26.52
C PRO A 14 -24.86 2.12 -27.42
N TYR A 15 -25.83 1.25 -27.15
CA TYR A 15 -27.17 1.31 -27.73
C TYR A 15 -28.05 2.28 -26.94
N ASP A 16 -29.10 2.83 -27.57
CA ASP A 16 -30.13 3.55 -26.81
C ASP A 16 -30.91 2.56 -25.92
N PHE A 17 -31.06 2.90 -24.65
CA PHE A 17 -31.82 2.10 -23.70
C PHE A 17 -33.31 2.47 -23.76
N ASN A 18 -33.99 1.98 -24.79
CA ASN A 18 -35.43 2.15 -24.97
C ASN A 18 -36.03 0.98 -25.76
N THR A 19 -37.36 0.86 -25.74
CA THR A 19 -38.09 -0.24 -26.39
C THR A 19 -37.86 -0.31 -27.90
N GLN A 20 -37.58 0.84 -28.57
CA GLN A 20 -37.36 0.89 -30.02
C GLN A 20 -36.03 0.26 -30.42
N SER A 21 -35.01 0.37 -29.57
CA SER A 21 -33.67 -0.16 -29.81
C SER A 21 -33.48 -1.62 -29.38
N LEU A 22 -34.49 -2.21 -28.71
CA LEU A 22 -34.42 -3.60 -28.24
C LEU A 22 -34.13 -4.58 -29.38
N SER A 23 -34.73 -4.38 -30.56
CA SER A 23 -34.50 -5.23 -31.73
C SER A 23 -33.05 -5.17 -32.22
N LYS A 24 -32.39 -4.02 -32.13
CA LYS A 24 -30.97 -3.85 -32.47
C LYS A 24 -30.07 -4.55 -31.45
N ILE A 25 -30.36 -4.39 -30.16
CA ILE A 25 -29.62 -5.06 -29.08
C ILE A 25 -29.72 -6.59 -29.22
N GLN A 26 -30.90 -7.10 -29.57
CA GLN A 26 -31.13 -8.53 -29.81
C GLN A 26 -30.35 -9.10 -31.01
N GLN A 27 -29.85 -8.27 -31.94
CA GLN A 27 -28.98 -8.72 -33.03
C GLN A 27 -27.51 -8.79 -32.62
N ASN A 28 -27.12 -8.27 -31.46
CA ASN A 28 -25.75 -8.42 -30.95
C ASN A 28 -25.41 -9.92 -30.83
N PRO A 29 -24.25 -10.39 -31.33
CA PRO A 29 -23.92 -11.82 -31.37
C PRO A 29 -23.97 -12.52 -30.01
N TRP A 30 -23.56 -11.83 -28.93
CA TRP A 30 -23.58 -12.38 -27.57
C TRP A 30 -25.01 -12.53 -27.04
N VAL A 31 -25.84 -11.52 -27.27
CA VAL A 31 -27.26 -11.51 -26.87
C VAL A 31 -28.07 -12.54 -27.67
N LYS A 32 -27.92 -12.54 -28.99
CA LYS A 32 -28.66 -13.39 -29.94
C LYS A 32 -28.44 -14.87 -29.69
N ASN A 33 -27.19 -15.25 -29.42
CA ASN A 33 -26.81 -16.64 -29.21
C ASN A 33 -26.88 -17.07 -27.74
N GLN A 34 -27.42 -16.23 -26.85
CA GLN A 34 -27.61 -16.53 -25.42
C GLN A 34 -26.31 -16.93 -24.71
N TRP A 35 -25.20 -16.25 -25.04
CA TRP A 35 -23.97 -16.40 -24.29
C TRP A 35 -24.10 -15.74 -22.91
N PRO A 36 -23.48 -16.30 -21.86
CA PRO A 36 -23.24 -15.56 -20.62
C PRO A 36 -22.53 -14.25 -20.95
N LEU A 37 -23.07 -13.13 -20.48
CA LEU A 37 -22.51 -11.81 -20.73
C LEU A 37 -22.74 -10.87 -19.55
N VAL A 38 -22.02 -9.75 -19.58
CA VAL A 38 -22.21 -8.62 -18.67
C VAL A 38 -22.70 -7.43 -19.48
N TYR A 39 -23.57 -6.60 -18.92
CA TYR A 39 -24.06 -5.38 -19.54
C TYR A 39 -23.94 -4.20 -18.58
N PHE A 40 -23.72 -3.02 -19.15
CA PHE A 40 -23.61 -1.76 -18.42
C PHE A 40 -24.67 -0.80 -18.93
N ILE A 41 -25.59 -0.40 -18.06
CA ILE A 41 -26.66 0.55 -18.36
C ILE A 41 -26.27 1.88 -17.70
N GLN A 42 -26.33 2.98 -18.45
CA GLN A 42 -25.87 4.28 -17.96
C GLN A 42 -26.77 5.44 -18.39
N ASN A 43 -26.65 6.54 -17.66
CA ASN A 43 -27.01 7.87 -18.09
C ASN A 43 -25.88 8.84 -17.72
N GLU A 44 -25.13 9.29 -18.72
CA GLU A 44 -23.99 10.19 -18.55
C GLU A 44 -24.39 11.56 -17.98
N VAL A 45 -25.57 12.08 -18.36
CA VAL A 45 -26.03 13.40 -17.91
C VAL A 45 -26.42 13.37 -16.43
N MET A 46 -27.06 12.29 -15.99
CA MET A 46 -27.43 12.11 -14.58
C MET A 46 -26.28 11.54 -13.74
N ALA A 47 -25.21 11.07 -14.38
CA ALA A 47 -24.11 10.34 -13.74
C ALA A 47 -24.62 9.14 -12.92
N GLU A 48 -25.55 8.36 -13.49
CA GLU A 48 -26.08 7.14 -12.88
C GLU A 48 -25.83 5.92 -13.76
N ALA A 49 -25.57 4.77 -13.13
CA ALA A 49 -25.35 3.53 -13.85
C ALA A 49 -25.84 2.28 -13.11
N TYR A 50 -25.90 1.17 -13.84
CA TYR A 50 -26.23 -0.16 -13.36
C TYR A 50 -25.40 -1.19 -14.12
N VAL A 51 -24.75 -2.09 -13.41
CA VAL A 51 -24.05 -3.25 -13.98
C VAL A 51 -24.92 -4.48 -13.77
N GLY A 52 -25.03 -5.35 -14.76
CA GLY A 52 -25.73 -6.62 -14.60
C GLY A 52 -25.11 -7.75 -15.42
N GLU A 53 -25.22 -8.99 -14.96
CA GLU A 53 -24.95 -10.17 -15.79
C GLU A 53 -26.24 -10.89 -16.21
N SER A 54 -26.16 -11.70 -17.27
CA SER A 54 -27.22 -12.63 -17.62
C SER A 54 -26.77 -13.71 -18.61
N THR A 55 -27.38 -14.89 -18.51
CA THR A 55 -27.38 -15.91 -19.57
C THR A 55 -28.53 -15.72 -20.57
N ASN A 56 -29.51 -14.87 -20.23
CA ASN A 56 -30.61 -14.47 -21.12
C ASN A 56 -30.79 -12.95 -21.09
N ALA A 57 -29.80 -12.26 -21.65
CA ALA A 57 -29.73 -10.81 -21.65
C ALA A 57 -30.96 -10.15 -22.32
N ALA A 58 -31.52 -10.76 -23.38
CA ALA A 58 -32.69 -10.20 -24.06
C ALA A 58 -33.91 -10.10 -23.13
N SER A 59 -34.17 -11.16 -22.34
CA SER A 59 -35.26 -11.16 -21.35
C SER A 59 -34.97 -10.18 -20.22
N ARG A 60 -33.73 -10.19 -19.70
CA ARG A 60 -33.32 -9.31 -18.59
C ARG A 60 -33.42 -7.83 -18.95
N ILE A 61 -33.00 -7.45 -20.15
CA ILE A 61 -33.10 -6.07 -20.65
C ILE A 61 -34.57 -5.65 -20.81
N LYS A 62 -35.44 -6.56 -21.28
CA LYS A 62 -36.88 -6.30 -21.35
C LYS A 62 -37.48 -6.04 -19.97
N ASN A 63 -37.06 -6.80 -18.95
CA ASN A 63 -37.51 -6.59 -17.57
C ASN A 63 -37.05 -5.23 -17.03
N HIS A 64 -35.79 -4.84 -17.26
CA HIS A 64 -35.31 -3.50 -16.86
C HIS A 64 -36.08 -2.37 -17.55
N LEU A 65 -36.43 -2.52 -18.83
CA LEU A 65 -37.26 -1.54 -19.56
C LEU A 65 -38.71 -1.50 -19.06
N ALA A 66 -39.22 -2.60 -18.49
CA ALA A 66 -40.55 -2.66 -17.89
C ALA A 66 -40.59 -2.00 -16.51
N ASN A 67 -39.44 -1.89 -15.82
CA ASN A 67 -39.32 -1.20 -14.54
C ASN A 67 -39.35 0.33 -14.76
N PRO A 68 -40.40 1.04 -14.33
CA PRO A 68 -40.59 2.46 -14.63
C PRO A 68 -39.51 3.36 -13.99
N VAL A 69 -38.92 2.94 -12.87
CA VAL A 69 -37.85 3.69 -12.20
C VAL A 69 -36.58 3.62 -13.05
N LYS A 70 -36.18 2.41 -13.48
CA LYS A 70 -34.98 2.22 -14.30
C LYS A 70 -35.13 2.84 -15.69
N ALA A 71 -36.27 2.65 -16.34
CA ALA A 71 -36.55 3.18 -17.67
C ALA A 71 -36.59 4.72 -17.71
N ALA A 72 -36.93 5.39 -16.60
CA ALA A 72 -36.92 6.84 -16.50
C ALA A 72 -35.51 7.43 -16.28
N VAL A 73 -34.61 6.64 -15.67
CA VAL A 73 -33.26 7.10 -15.29
C VAL A 73 -32.26 6.83 -16.40
N PHE A 74 -32.26 5.65 -16.99
CA PHE A 74 -31.20 5.22 -17.90
C PHE A 74 -31.51 5.52 -19.38
N ASN A 75 -30.48 5.78 -20.18
CA ASN A 75 -30.67 6.11 -21.61
C ASN A 75 -29.72 5.36 -22.56
N LYS A 76 -28.67 4.70 -22.05
CA LYS A 76 -27.71 3.93 -22.84
C LYS A 76 -27.44 2.56 -22.22
N ILE A 77 -27.11 1.59 -23.07
CA ILE A 77 -26.66 0.25 -22.65
C ILE A 77 -25.52 -0.25 -23.53
N SER A 78 -24.47 -0.78 -22.90
CA SER A 78 -23.34 -1.43 -23.54
C SER A 78 -23.30 -2.92 -23.18
N ILE A 79 -22.95 -3.76 -24.15
CA ILE A 79 -22.78 -5.21 -23.96
C ILE A 79 -21.29 -5.52 -23.86
N ILE A 80 -20.92 -6.29 -22.84
CA ILE A 80 -19.58 -6.80 -22.61
C ILE A 80 -19.65 -8.32 -22.80
N GLY A 81 -19.01 -8.82 -23.85
CA GLY A 81 -18.98 -10.23 -24.21
C GLY A 81 -17.56 -10.78 -24.32
N SER A 82 -17.41 -12.08 -24.11
CA SER A 82 -16.16 -12.79 -24.33
C SER A 82 -16.41 -14.27 -24.59
N ASP A 83 -15.60 -14.89 -25.46
CA ASP A 83 -15.64 -16.34 -25.72
C ASP A 83 -15.18 -17.17 -24.50
N LYS A 84 -14.62 -16.51 -23.47
CA LYS A 84 -14.21 -17.12 -22.20
C LYS A 84 -15.28 -17.04 -21.12
N PHE A 85 -16.37 -16.31 -21.35
CA PHE A 85 -17.42 -16.15 -20.35
C PHE A 85 -18.20 -17.44 -20.13
N ASN A 86 -18.27 -17.83 -18.86
CA ASN A 86 -19.20 -18.81 -18.31
C ASN A 86 -19.96 -18.15 -17.15
N LYS A 87 -21.00 -18.80 -16.62
CA LYS A 87 -21.88 -18.22 -15.59
C LYS A 87 -21.11 -17.71 -14.36
N SER A 88 -20.16 -18.50 -13.85
CA SER A 88 -19.36 -18.12 -12.68
C SER A 88 -18.43 -16.95 -12.99
N ALA A 89 -17.82 -16.96 -14.17
CA ALA A 89 -16.96 -15.87 -14.63
C ALA A 89 -17.74 -14.56 -14.82
N THR A 90 -18.95 -14.58 -15.39
CA THR A 90 -19.74 -13.36 -15.57
C THR A 90 -20.20 -12.76 -14.25
N LEU A 91 -20.51 -13.60 -13.25
CA LEU A 91 -20.87 -13.16 -11.90
C LEU A 91 -19.67 -12.51 -11.18
N ASP A 92 -18.47 -13.07 -11.32
CA ASP A 92 -17.24 -12.47 -10.78
C ASP A 92 -16.89 -11.15 -11.50
N ILE A 93 -17.00 -11.10 -12.83
CA ILE A 93 -16.76 -9.89 -13.61
C ILE A 93 -17.77 -8.79 -13.26
N GLU A 94 -19.06 -9.13 -13.13
CA GLU A 94 -20.10 -8.21 -12.65
C GLU A 94 -19.77 -7.67 -11.25
N SER A 95 -19.47 -8.57 -10.30
CA SER A 95 -19.13 -8.20 -8.92
C SER A 95 -17.92 -7.27 -8.86
N ASN A 96 -16.89 -7.53 -9.67
CA ASN A 96 -15.74 -6.65 -9.79
C ASN A 96 -16.12 -5.32 -10.44
N LEU A 97 -16.88 -5.30 -11.54
CA LEU A 97 -17.31 -4.04 -12.15
C LEU A 97 -18.16 -3.19 -11.20
N ILE A 98 -19.06 -3.78 -10.42
CA ILE A 98 -19.83 -3.08 -9.39
C ILE A 98 -18.89 -2.45 -8.35
N GLN A 99 -17.95 -3.23 -7.82
CA GLN A 99 -16.97 -2.77 -6.83
C GLN A 99 -16.14 -1.58 -7.32
N TYR A 100 -15.55 -1.70 -8.51
CA TYR A 100 -14.63 -0.71 -9.03
C TYR A 100 -15.37 0.53 -9.54
N ILE A 101 -16.49 0.39 -10.26
CA ILE A 101 -17.26 1.54 -10.76
C ILE A 101 -17.86 2.34 -9.59
N ALA A 102 -18.36 1.68 -8.54
CA ALA A 102 -18.85 2.37 -7.34
C ALA A 102 -17.78 3.25 -6.68
N ALA A 103 -16.52 2.85 -6.77
CA ALA A 103 -15.40 3.54 -6.15
C ALA A 103 -14.64 4.49 -7.09
N GLU A 104 -14.91 4.42 -8.38
CA GLU A 104 -14.26 5.24 -9.39
C GLU A 104 -14.81 6.68 -9.37
N GLY A 105 -16.13 6.82 -9.16
CA GLY A 105 -16.79 8.11 -8.90
C GLY A 105 -17.40 8.81 -10.12
N THR A 106 -17.30 8.26 -11.33
CA THR A 106 -17.98 8.77 -12.53
C THR A 106 -19.48 8.57 -12.45
N TYR A 107 -19.94 7.43 -11.89
CA TYR A 107 -21.35 7.10 -11.78
C TYR A 107 -21.75 6.74 -10.36
N LYS A 108 -22.98 7.13 -9.99
CA LYS A 108 -23.69 6.56 -8.85
C LYS A 108 -24.34 5.26 -9.28
N LEU A 109 -23.84 4.14 -8.78
CA LEU A 109 -24.40 2.82 -9.09
C LEU A 109 -25.73 2.58 -8.37
N GLN A 110 -26.76 2.26 -9.15
CA GLN A 110 -28.08 1.89 -8.64
C GLN A 110 -28.18 0.41 -8.22
N ASN A 111 -27.09 -0.34 -8.36
CA ASN A 111 -27.00 -1.71 -7.84
C ASN A 111 -27.29 -1.76 -6.32
N GLY A 112 -27.95 -2.84 -5.90
CA GLY A 112 -27.90 -3.30 -4.52
C GLY A 112 -26.53 -3.92 -4.21
N ASN A 113 -26.29 -4.29 -2.96
CA ASN A 113 -25.10 -5.04 -2.56
C ASN A 113 -25.39 -6.50 -2.21
N SER A 114 -26.65 -6.94 -2.28
CA SER A 114 -27.01 -8.35 -2.08
C SER A 114 -26.31 -9.24 -3.11
N GLY A 115 -25.88 -10.43 -2.68
CA GLY A 115 -25.21 -11.40 -3.53
C GLY A 115 -23.75 -11.09 -3.88
N LEU A 116 -23.18 -9.98 -3.39
CA LEU A 116 -21.77 -9.64 -3.60
C LEU A 116 -20.88 -10.46 -2.65
N VAL A 117 -20.68 -11.72 -3.01
CA VAL A 117 -19.88 -12.69 -2.28
C VAL A 117 -18.77 -13.22 -3.18
N ASN A 118 -17.59 -13.44 -2.60
CA ASN A 118 -16.47 -14.06 -3.30
C ASN A 118 -16.73 -15.55 -3.44
N HIS A 119 -16.63 -16.07 -4.66
CA HIS A 119 -16.76 -17.49 -4.94
C HIS A 119 -15.49 -18.01 -5.63
N ASN A 120 -15.08 -19.22 -5.27
CA ASN A 120 -14.01 -19.92 -5.97
C ASN A 120 -14.59 -20.64 -7.19
N TYR A 121 -13.94 -20.53 -8.34
CA TYR A 121 -14.36 -21.23 -9.56
C TYR A 121 -13.17 -21.58 -10.46
N TYR A 122 -13.42 -22.46 -11.42
CA TYR A 122 -12.39 -22.99 -12.29
C TYR A 122 -11.67 -21.88 -13.07
N GLN A 123 -10.33 -21.88 -13.00
CA GLN A 123 -9.44 -20.91 -13.65
C GLN A 123 -9.64 -19.44 -13.23
N GLN A 124 -10.11 -19.16 -12.02
CA GLN A 124 -10.34 -17.79 -11.53
C GLN A 124 -9.17 -16.81 -11.77
N ASP A 125 -7.91 -17.24 -11.62
CA ASP A 125 -6.75 -16.36 -11.87
C ASP A 125 -6.66 -15.87 -13.32
N LEU A 126 -7.10 -16.69 -14.28
CA LEU A 126 -7.20 -16.30 -15.69
C LEU A 126 -8.15 -15.11 -15.87
N TYR A 127 -9.25 -15.09 -15.10
CA TYR A 127 -10.27 -14.05 -15.19
C TYR A 127 -9.87 -12.75 -14.49
N LYS A 128 -8.92 -12.77 -13.55
CA LYS A 128 -8.33 -11.55 -12.99
C LYS A 128 -7.62 -10.73 -14.07
N ASP A 129 -6.88 -11.39 -14.96
CA ASP A 129 -6.22 -10.72 -16.09
C ASP A 129 -7.25 -10.28 -17.14
N LEU A 130 -8.29 -11.08 -17.38
CA LEU A 130 -9.42 -10.69 -18.22
C LEU A 130 -10.11 -9.41 -17.72
N PHE A 131 -10.33 -9.28 -16.41
CA PHE A 131 -10.93 -8.10 -15.81
C PHE A 131 -10.07 -6.84 -16.03
N LYS A 132 -8.74 -6.94 -15.89
CA LYS A 132 -7.82 -5.82 -16.17
C LYS A 132 -7.96 -5.33 -17.61
N GLU A 133 -8.07 -6.25 -18.56
CA GLU A 133 -8.27 -5.91 -19.97
C GLU A 133 -9.65 -5.30 -20.24
N ILE A 134 -10.72 -5.80 -19.59
CA ILE A 134 -12.05 -5.16 -19.65
C ILE A 134 -11.95 -3.73 -19.13
N TRP A 135 -11.33 -3.52 -17.97
CA TRP A 135 -11.18 -2.20 -17.37
C TRP A 135 -10.41 -1.23 -18.28
N LYS A 136 -9.32 -1.71 -18.89
CA LYS A 136 -8.55 -0.95 -19.88
C LYS A 136 -9.42 -0.52 -21.07
N LYS A 137 -10.25 -1.42 -21.62
CA LYS A 137 -11.19 -1.06 -22.70
C LYS A 137 -12.25 -0.04 -22.26
N LEU A 138 -12.73 -0.12 -21.02
CA LEU A 138 -13.66 0.87 -20.46
C LEU A 138 -13.00 2.25 -20.31
N LEU A 139 -11.71 2.31 -19.93
CA LEU A 139 -10.92 3.54 -19.91
C LEU A 139 -10.72 4.12 -21.30
N ASP A 140 -10.29 3.29 -22.26
CA ASP A 140 -10.05 3.72 -23.65
C ASP A 140 -11.32 4.28 -24.31
N LYS A 141 -12.48 3.68 -23.99
CA LYS A 141 -13.80 4.15 -24.42
C LYS A 141 -14.36 5.30 -23.58
N LYS A 142 -13.63 5.76 -22.56
CA LYS A 142 -14.02 6.84 -21.64
C LYS A 142 -15.35 6.57 -20.90
N VAL A 143 -15.66 5.30 -20.67
CA VAL A 143 -16.77 4.90 -19.79
C VAL A 143 -16.39 5.20 -18.34
N VAL A 144 -15.14 4.97 -17.97
CA VAL A 144 -14.57 5.33 -16.67
C VAL A 144 -13.33 6.19 -16.86
N SER A 145 -12.87 6.86 -15.80
CA SER A 145 -11.77 7.84 -15.86
C SER A 145 -10.51 7.45 -15.07
N LYS A 146 -10.60 6.58 -14.06
CA LYS A 146 -9.46 6.18 -13.22
C LYS A 146 -8.96 4.77 -13.48
N SER A 147 -7.64 4.59 -13.35
CA SER A 147 -7.00 3.27 -13.38
C SER A 147 -7.38 2.41 -12.17
N LEU A 148 -7.23 1.10 -12.30
CA LEU A 148 -7.45 0.16 -11.18
C LEU A 148 -6.60 0.53 -9.96
N LYS A 149 -5.33 0.89 -10.18
CA LYS A 149 -4.39 1.29 -9.13
C LYS A 149 -4.89 2.50 -8.34
N GLU A 150 -5.36 3.55 -9.02
CA GLU A 150 -5.91 4.75 -8.38
C GLU A 150 -7.15 4.43 -7.54
N ILE A 151 -7.99 3.50 -8.00
CA ILE A 151 -9.20 3.08 -7.29
C ILE A 151 -8.84 2.25 -6.07
N GLU A 152 -7.98 1.24 -6.21
CA GLU A 152 -7.54 0.35 -5.13
C GLU A 152 -6.91 1.12 -3.96
N ASN A 153 -6.18 2.19 -4.25
CA ASN A 153 -5.56 3.07 -3.27
C ASN A 153 -6.55 4.08 -2.62
N SER A 154 -7.80 4.13 -3.06
CA SER A 154 -8.80 5.09 -2.55
C SER A 154 -9.55 4.60 -1.32
N GLU A 155 -9.88 5.52 -0.40
CA GLU A 155 -10.78 5.23 0.73
C GLU A 155 -12.17 4.80 0.27
N LEU A 156 -12.63 5.34 -0.87
CA LEU A 156 -13.93 5.02 -1.44
C LEU A 156 -14.03 3.54 -1.82
N PHE A 157 -12.96 2.96 -2.36
CA PHE A 157 -12.88 1.53 -2.65
C PHE A 157 -12.74 0.71 -1.37
N LYS A 158 -11.83 1.10 -0.48
CA LYS A 158 -11.53 0.36 0.74
C LYS A 158 -12.76 0.10 1.61
N TYR A 159 -13.57 1.12 1.82
CA TYR A 159 -14.77 1.09 2.68
C TYR A 159 -16.07 1.04 1.89
N SER A 160 -16.01 0.74 0.59
CA SER A 160 -17.20 0.63 -0.24
C SER A 160 -18.13 -0.46 0.32
N PRO A 161 -19.44 -0.17 0.47
CA PRO A 161 -20.41 -1.20 0.84
C PRO A 161 -20.66 -2.22 -0.29
N TYR A 162 -20.06 -1.99 -1.47
CA TYR A 162 -20.09 -2.90 -2.61
C TYR A 162 -18.94 -3.90 -2.62
N LYS A 163 -17.99 -3.84 -1.67
CA LYS A 163 -16.93 -4.85 -1.58
C LYS A 163 -17.51 -6.24 -1.42
N SER A 164 -17.03 -7.18 -2.22
CA SER A 164 -17.46 -8.58 -2.11
C SER A 164 -16.97 -9.18 -0.80
N LEU A 165 -17.90 -9.78 -0.06
CA LEU A 165 -17.60 -10.44 1.21
C LEU A 165 -16.98 -11.81 0.95
N ASN A 166 -16.05 -12.24 1.80
CA ASN A 166 -15.68 -13.66 1.84
C ASN A 166 -16.78 -14.48 2.55
N GLU A 167 -16.68 -15.82 2.50
CA GLU A 167 -17.68 -16.72 3.07
C GLU A 167 -17.91 -16.49 4.58
N ASP A 168 -16.84 -16.32 5.35
CA ASP A 168 -16.88 -16.08 6.81
C ASP A 168 -17.60 -14.76 7.17
N GLN A 169 -17.34 -13.69 6.41
CA GLN A 169 -18.04 -12.42 6.52
C GLN A 169 -19.51 -12.55 6.12
N TYR A 170 -19.80 -13.26 5.03
CA TYR A 170 -21.16 -13.44 4.53
C TYR A 170 -22.03 -14.24 5.50
N LEU A 171 -21.51 -15.34 6.05
CA LEU A 171 -22.20 -16.12 7.10
C LEU A 171 -22.47 -15.26 8.33
N SER A 172 -21.50 -14.45 8.76
CA SER A 172 -21.69 -13.50 9.85
C SER A 172 -22.80 -12.49 9.57
N VAL A 173 -22.91 -11.99 8.34
CA VAL A 173 -24.02 -11.10 7.92
C VAL A 173 -25.37 -11.81 8.07
N LEU A 174 -25.49 -13.05 7.62
CA LEU A 174 -26.72 -13.82 7.73
C LEU A 174 -27.13 -14.05 9.19
N GLU A 175 -26.18 -14.41 10.07
CA GLU A 175 -26.44 -14.58 11.50
C GLU A 175 -26.83 -13.26 12.19
N ILE A 176 -26.25 -12.13 11.77
CA ILE A 176 -26.67 -10.80 12.25
C ILE A 176 -28.11 -10.50 11.85
N LEU A 177 -28.45 -10.73 10.58
CA LEU A 177 -29.80 -10.48 10.06
C LEU A 177 -30.85 -11.36 10.73
N GLU A 178 -30.53 -12.63 10.95
CA GLU A 178 -31.36 -13.55 11.73
C GLU A 178 -31.51 -13.07 13.18
N GLY A 179 -30.42 -12.65 13.82
CA GLY A 179 -30.43 -12.06 15.16
C GLY A 179 -31.35 -10.85 15.30
N LEU A 180 -31.33 -9.93 14.33
CA LEU A 180 -32.18 -8.73 14.34
C LEU A 180 -33.66 -9.04 14.08
N THR A 181 -33.95 -10.06 13.28
CA THR A 181 -35.31 -10.36 12.82
C THR A 181 -36.03 -11.35 13.73
N GLN A 182 -35.39 -12.48 14.05
CA GLN A 182 -36.00 -13.62 14.73
C GLN A 182 -35.73 -13.67 16.22
N ASN A 183 -34.52 -13.28 16.65
CA ASN A 183 -34.15 -13.34 18.06
C ASN A 183 -34.59 -12.07 18.81
N ASN A 184 -34.93 -12.22 20.10
CA ASN A 184 -35.14 -11.07 21.01
C ASN A 184 -33.81 -10.53 21.56
N SER A 185 -32.70 -10.76 20.86
CA SER A 185 -31.40 -10.22 21.23
C SER A 185 -31.31 -8.77 20.77
N ASN A 186 -31.04 -7.88 21.71
CA ASN A 186 -30.81 -6.47 21.41
C ASN A 186 -29.33 -6.17 21.13
N SER A 187 -28.41 -7.10 21.43
CA SER A 187 -26.97 -6.84 21.35
C SER A 187 -26.23 -7.98 20.65
N ILE A 188 -25.55 -7.65 19.56
CA ILE A 188 -24.75 -8.57 18.76
C ILE A 188 -23.30 -8.12 18.80
N PHE A 189 -22.36 -9.01 19.12
CA PHE A 189 -20.93 -8.74 19.08
C PHE A 189 -20.29 -9.48 17.92
N VAL A 190 -19.62 -8.73 17.05
CA VAL A 190 -18.80 -9.27 15.96
C VAL A 190 -17.34 -9.04 16.32
N ARG A 191 -16.66 -10.12 16.68
CA ARG A 191 -15.23 -10.11 16.98
C ARG A 191 -14.42 -10.47 15.75
N GLY A 192 -13.18 -10.00 15.69
CA GLY A 192 -12.27 -10.31 14.60
C GLY A 192 -10.96 -9.58 14.81
N SER A 193 -9.86 -10.14 14.34
CA SER A 193 -8.54 -9.50 14.42
C SER A 193 -8.44 -8.30 13.47
N ALA A 194 -7.29 -7.63 13.47
CA ALA A 194 -7.03 -6.49 12.60
C ALA A 194 -7.04 -6.94 11.13
N GLY A 195 -7.95 -6.38 10.32
CA GLY A 195 -8.01 -6.62 8.88
C GLY A 195 -9.01 -7.70 8.44
N THR A 196 -9.76 -8.31 9.36
CA THR A 196 -10.85 -9.25 9.03
C THR A 196 -12.07 -8.60 8.35
N GLY A 197 -11.99 -7.30 8.01
CA GLY A 197 -13.03 -6.59 7.27
C GLY A 197 -14.23 -6.12 8.10
N LYS A 198 -14.11 -5.98 9.43
CA LYS A 198 -15.17 -5.48 10.33
C LYS A 198 -15.91 -4.24 9.78
N THR A 199 -15.18 -3.19 9.41
CA THR A 199 -15.78 -1.97 8.81
C THR A 199 -16.49 -2.25 7.49
N VAL A 200 -15.95 -3.14 6.65
CA VAL A 200 -16.59 -3.54 5.37
C VAL A 200 -17.93 -4.21 5.66
N VAL A 201 -17.97 -5.18 6.58
CA VAL A 201 -19.22 -5.84 7.02
C VAL A 201 -20.22 -4.81 7.57
N ALA A 202 -19.76 -3.85 8.39
CA ALA A 202 -20.61 -2.79 8.93
C ALA A 202 -21.25 -1.92 7.83
N THR A 203 -20.46 -1.48 6.85
CA THR A 203 -20.96 -0.66 5.72
C THR A 203 -21.86 -1.46 4.78
N TYR A 204 -21.53 -2.72 4.52
CA TYR A 204 -22.33 -3.65 3.74
C TYR A 204 -23.71 -3.86 4.39
N LEU A 205 -23.76 -4.18 5.68
CA LEU A 205 -25.02 -4.34 6.42
C LEU A 205 -25.87 -3.08 6.37
N LEU A 206 -25.26 -1.90 6.55
CA LEU A 206 -25.99 -0.64 6.51
C LEU A 206 -26.62 -0.41 5.13
N LYS A 207 -25.86 -0.61 4.05
CA LYS A 207 -26.36 -0.50 2.67
C LYS A 207 -27.45 -1.52 2.38
N LEU A 208 -27.28 -2.75 2.85
CA LEU A 208 -28.24 -3.83 2.67
C LEU A 208 -29.58 -3.46 3.33
N LEU A 209 -29.55 -3.03 4.60
CA LEU A 209 -30.75 -2.64 5.36
C LEU A 209 -31.39 -1.34 4.85
N ALA A 210 -30.60 -0.41 4.32
CA ALA A 210 -31.09 0.85 3.76
C ALA A 210 -31.69 0.71 2.34
N THR A 211 -31.44 -0.42 1.67
CA THR A 211 -31.96 -0.65 0.31
C THR A 211 -33.46 -0.93 0.36
N ASN A 212 -34.23 -0.14 -0.40
CA ASN A 212 -35.69 -0.31 -0.45
C ASN A 212 -36.05 -1.44 -1.42
N ILE A 213 -36.40 -2.59 -0.86
CA ILE A 213 -36.73 -3.81 -1.62
C ILE A 213 -38.24 -4.14 -1.62
N LEU A 214 -39.06 -3.37 -0.90
CA LEU A 214 -40.51 -3.67 -0.78
C LEU A 214 -41.25 -3.54 -2.11
N ASN A 215 -40.74 -2.72 -3.03
CA ASN A 215 -41.31 -2.51 -4.36
C ASN A 215 -40.53 -3.23 -5.49
N THR A 216 -39.55 -4.08 -5.15
CA THR A 216 -38.74 -4.78 -6.15
C THR A 216 -39.32 -6.16 -6.43
N ASP A 217 -39.48 -6.47 -7.72
CA ASP A 217 -39.99 -7.76 -8.16
C ASP A 217 -39.01 -8.89 -7.79
N VAL A 218 -39.54 -10.04 -7.36
CA VAL A 218 -38.77 -11.21 -6.96
C VAL A 218 -37.97 -11.76 -8.15
N GLU A 219 -38.50 -11.62 -9.37
CA GLU A 219 -37.82 -12.01 -10.62
C GLU A 219 -36.57 -11.18 -10.93
N GLU A 220 -36.32 -10.08 -10.20
CA GLU A 220 -35.09 -9.32 -10.34
C GLU A 220 -33.88 -9.99 -9.66
N PHE A 221 -34.10 -10.96 -8.76
CA PHE A 221 -33.06 -11.59 -7.94
C PHE A 221 -32.73 -13.03 -8.32
N ASN A 222 -31.49 -13.45 -8.10
CA ASN A 222 -31.10 -14.86 -8.15
C ASN A 222 -31.37 -15.59 -6.82
N ASP A 223 -31.22 -16.92 -6.79
CA ASP A 223 -31.53 -17.74 -5.61
C ASP A 223 -30.72 -17.36 -4.36
N ASP A 224 -29.46 -16.94 -4.52
CA ASP A 224 -28.59 -16.55 -3.42
C ASP A 224 -28.99 -15.16 -2.85
N GLU A 225 -29.28 -14.20 -3.73
CA GLU A 225 -29.79 -12.86 -3.36
C GLU A 225 -31.14 -12.94 -2.64
N LEU A 226 -32.02 -13.87 -3.05
CA LEU A 226 -33.34 -14.05 -2.44
C LEU A 226 -33.27 -14.32 -0.93
N ARG A 227 -32.21 -14.99 -0.46
CA ARG A 227 -32.02 -15.25 0.97
C ARG A 227 -31.86 -13.95 1.76
N GLU A 228 -30.94 -13.08 1.36
CA GLU A 228 -30.72 -11.79 2.01
C GLU A 228 -31.96 -10.89 1.89
N VAL A 229 -32.54 -10.81 0.68
CA VAL A 229 -33.75 -10.02 0.40
C VAL A 229 -34.88 -10.39 1.36
N ASN A 230 -35.09 -11.68 1.64
CA ASN A 230 -36.12 -12.11 2.58
C ASN A 230 -35.85 -11.64 4.02
N TYR A 231 -34.61 -11.68 4.49
CA TYR A 231 -34.27 -11.10 5.81
C TYR A 231 -34.50 -9.59 5.86
N ILE A 232 -34.14 -8.87 4.80
CA ILE A 232 -34.35 -7.42 4.72
C ILE A 232 -35.86 -7.11 4.75
N ARG A 233 -36.71 -7.89 4.05
CA ARG A 233 -38.16 -7.71 4.09
C ARG A 233 -38.68 -7.88 5.52
N ASN A 234 -38.25 -8.93 6.20
CA ASN A 234 -38.63 -9.19 7.59
C ASN A 234 -38.17 -8.06 8.53
N PHE A 235 -36.97 -7.54 8.34
CA PHE A 235 -36.45 -6.41 9.10
C PHE A 235 -37.29 -5.14 8.87
N GLN A 236 -37.60 -4.81 7.61
CA GLN A 236 -38.39 -3.63 7.25
C GLN A 236 -39.85 -3.72 7.70
N LEU A 237 -40.42 -4.93 7.77
CA LEU A 237 -41.74 -5.18 8.37
C LEU A 237 -41.73 -4.97 9.88
N LYS A 238 -40.67 -5.42 10.57
CA LYS A 238 -40.52 -5.28 12.03
C LYS A 238 -40.18 -3.83 12.44
N TYR A 239 -39.37 -3.14 11.64
CA TYR A 239 -38.94 -1.75 11.85
C TYR A 239 -39.23 -0.87 10.63
N PRO A 240 -40.50 -0.46 10.40
CA PRO A 240 -40.84 0.42 9.29
C PRO A 240 -40.11 1.76 9.40
N ASN A 241 -39.43 2.19 8.33
CA ASN A 241 -38.60 3.40 8.29
C ASN A 241 -37.52 3.46 9.38
N ALA A 242 -36.90 2.30 9.67
CA ALA A 242 -35.88 2.15 10.71
C ALA A 242 -34.83 3.27 10.71
N LYS A 243 -34.61 3.86 11.89
CA LYS A 243 -33.53 4.82 12.12
C LYS A 243 -32.25 4.10 12.48
N ILE A 244 -31.35 3.98 11.51
CA ILE A 244 -30.07 3.28 11.65
C ILE A 244 -28.92 4.29 11.67
N GLY A 245 -27.96 4.10 12.58
CA GLY A 245 -26.73 4.89 12.66
C GLY A 245 -25.48 4.01 12.71
N LEU A 246 -24.44 4.42 11.98
CA LEU A 246 -23.09 3.85 12.07
C LEU A 246 -22.24 4.75 12.99
N VAL A 247 -21.93 4.25 14.18
CA VAL A 247 -21.18 4.98 15.20
C VAL A 247 -19.70 4.72 15.02
N VAL A 248 -18.92 5.79 14.85
CA VAL A 248 -17.47 5.75 14.68
C VAL A 248 -16.85 6.80 15.61
N ALA A 249 -16.10 6.36 16.62
CA ALA A 249 -15.47 7.26 17.59
C ALA A 249 -14.28 8.05 16.99
N MET A 250 -13.57 7.46 16.02
CA MET A 250 -12.40 8.07 15.38
C MET A 250 -12.80 9.07 14.30
N SER A 251 -12.30 10.31 14.40
CA SER A 251 -12.73 11.40 13.51
C SER A 251 -12.30 11.21 12.06
N SER A 252 -11.08 10.73 11.79
CA SER A 252 -10.58 10.48 10.43
C SER A 252 -11.43 9.43 9.71
N LEU A 253 -11.54 8.22 10.28
CA LEU A 253 -12.36 7.15 9.69
C LEU A 253 -13.82 7.57 9.49
N ARG A 254 -14.38 8.34 10.43
CA ARG A 254 -15.73 8.89 10.30
C ARG A 254 -15.85 9.85 9.11
N GLU A 255 -14.89 10.76 8.94
CA GLU A 255 -14.85 11.70 7.81
C GLU A 255 -14.77 10.93 6.47
N SER A 256 -13.92 9.89 6.40
CA SER A 256 -13.79 8.98 5.24
C SER A 256 -15.11 8.28 4.90
N LEU A 257 -15.74 7.64 5.89
CA LEU A 257 -17.02 6.94 5.71
C LEU A 257 -18.16 7.89 5.32
N GLN A 258 -18.15 9.13 5.81
CA GLN A 258 -19.09 10.16 5.38
C GLN A 258 -18.94 10.50 3.89
N GLN A 259 -17.70 10.54 3.37
CA GLN A 259 -17.48 10.72 1.93
C GLN A 259 -17.93 9.51 1.13
N VAL A 260 -17.68 8.28 1.62
CA VAL A 260 -18.18 7.05 1.00
C VAL A 260 -19.70 7.11 0.86
N PHE A 261 -20.40 7.39 1.95
CA PHE A 261 -21.87 7.39 1.96
C PHE A 261 -22.49 8.50 1.12
N LYS A 262 -21.74 9.58 0.87
CA LYS A 262 -22.18 10.65 -0.04
C LYS A 262 -22.31 10.15 -1.49
N GLN A 263 -21.49 9.17 -1.87
CA GLN A 263 -21.44 8.63 -3.24
C GLN A 263 -22.32 7.40 -3.45
N VAL A 264 -22.78 6.76 -2.38
CA VAL A 264 -23.58 5.53 -2.45
C VAL A 264 -25.08 5.84 -2.39
N PRO A 265 -25.87 5.50 -3.43
CA PRO A 265 -27.32 5.69 -3.39
C PRO A 265 -27.99 5.00 -2.21
N GLY A 266 -28.96 5.67 -1.59
CA GLY A 266 -29.70 5.17 -0.42
C GLY A 266 -29.00 5.41 0.93
N LEU A 267 -27.70 5.71 0.94
CA LEU A 267 -26.97 6.10 2.15
C LEU A 267 -26.90 7.62 2.29
N LYS A 268 -26.70 8.10 3.52
CA LYS A 268 -26.54 9.53 3.83
C LYS A 268 -25.33 9.73 4.73
N PRO A 269 -24.50 10.76 4.52
CA PRO A 269 -23.39 11.08 5.43
C PRO A 269 -23.83 11.23 6.89
N SER A 270 -25.06 11.71 7.13
CA SER A 270 -25.64 11.87 8.46
C SER A 270 -25.91 10.54 9.20
N MET A 271 -25.83 9.39 8.52
CA MET A 271 -25.90 8.07 9.16
C MET A 271 -24.61 7.73 9.90
N VAL A 272 -23.46 8.29 9.49
CA VAL A 272 -22.18 8.08 10.17
C VAL A 272 -21.99 9.16 11.24
N ILE A 273 -22.00 8.73 12.50
CA ILE A 273 -22.10 9.61 13.67
C ILE A 273 -20.99 9.31 14.69
N SER A 274 -20.63 10.30 15.51
CA SER A 274 -19.88 10.04 16.75
C SER A 274 -20.78 9.56 17.88
N PRO A 275 -20.23 8.94 18.93
CA PRO A 275 -21.01 8.55 20.10
C PRO A 275 -21.82 9.70 20.72
N SER A 276 -21.27 10.92 20.76
CA SER A 276 -21.98 12.10 21.28
C SER A 276 -23.19 12.51 20.43
N GLU A 277 -23.20 12.19 19.15
CA GLU A 277 -24.28 12.57 18.22
C GLU A 277 -25.50 11.66 18.35
N THR A 278 -25.40 10.57 19.10
CA THR A 278 -26.56 9.74 19.47
C THR A 278 -27.63 10.56 20.21
N PHE A 279 -27.21 11.57 20.99
CA PHE A 279 -28.11 12.50 21.71
C PHE A 279 -28.75 13.58 20.83
N LYS A 280 -28.37 13.74 19.55
CA LYS A 280 -29.00 14.72 18.65
C LYS A 280 -30.42 14.29 18.26
N SER A 281 -30.72 13.00 18.34
CA SER A 281 -32.04 12.46 18.07
C SER A 281 -32.95 12.61 19.28
N LYS A 282 -34.22 13.01 19.04
CA LYS A 282 -35.27 12.98 20.07
C LYS A 282 -35.77 11.56 20.35
N GLU A 283 -35.73 10.70 19.34
CA GLU A 283 -36.14 9.29 19.41
C GLU A 283 -34.92 8.38 19.48
N LYS A 284 -35.06 7.20 20.10
CA LYS A 284 -33.99 6.21 20.07
C LYS A 284 -33.79 5.69 18.64
N TYR A 285 -32.55 5.34 18.31
CA TYR A 285 -32.24 4.63 17.08
C TYR A 285 -32.82 3.20 17.16
N ASP A 286 -33.36 2.69 16.06
CA ASP A 286 -33.81 1.30 15.99
C ASP A 286 -32.61 0.35 15.95
N LEU A 287 -31.50 0.79 15.33
CA LEU A 287 -30.25 0.06 15.28
C LEU A 287 -29.06 1.04 15.32
N LEU A 288 -28.11 0.80 16.23
CA LEU A 288 -26.77 1.39 16.16
C LEU A 288 -25.75 0.30 15.82
N ILE A 289 -25.04 0.49 14.71
CA ILE A 289 -23.88 -0.31 14.35
C ILE A 289 -22.66 0.45 14.87
N VAL A 290 -21.91 -0.12 15.80
CA VAL A 290 -20.74 0.53 16.40
C VAL A 290 -19.48 -0.10 15.81
N ASP A 291 -18.78 0.66 14.98
CA ASP A 291 -17.51 0.24 14.42
C ASP A 291 -16.35 0.58 15.36
N GLU A 292 -15.34 -0.31 15.39
CA GLU A 292 -14.21 -0.26 16.32
C GLU A 292 -14.64 0.05 17.77
N ALA A 293 -15.60 -0.71 18.29
CA ALA A 293 -16.25 -0.47 19.58
C ALA A 293 -15.25 -0.35 20.75
N HIS A 294 -14.11 -1.02 20.67
CA HIS A 294 -13.02 -0.90 21.66
C HIS A 294 -12.44 0.53 21.76
N ARG A 295 -12.76 1.43 20.81
CA ARG A 295 -12.34 2.84 20.76
C ARG A 295 -13.37 3.82 21.33
N LEU A 296 -14.52 3.31 21.78
CA LEU A 296 -15.42 4.09 22.61
C LEU A 296 -14.66 4.59 23.84
N ARG A 297 -14.99 5.79 24.30
CA ARG A 297 -14.21 6.51 25.31
C ARG A 297 -14.84 6.44 26.68
N GLN A 298 -13.99 6.55 27.67
CA GLN A 298 -14.35 6.86 29.05
C GLN A 298 -13.95 8.31 29.38
N TYR A 299 -14.43 8.84 30.50
CA TYR A 299 -14.13 10.19 30.98
C TYR A 299 -12.68 10.34 31.49
N LYS A 300 -11.69 10.11 30.61
CA LYS A 300 -10.26 10.09 30.95
C LYS A 300 -9.41 10.51 29.75
N ASN A 301 -8.49 11.46 29.96
CA ASN A 301 -7.50 11.89 28.96
C ASN A 301 -8.08 12.28 27.58
N ILE A 302 -9.28 12.86 27.56
CA ILE A 302 -9.93 13.40 26.35
C ILE A 302 -9.94 14.93 26.37
N SER A 303 -9.87 15.57 25.20
CA SER A 303 -9.84 17.03 25.09
C SER A 303 -11.19 17.73 25.34
N TRP A 304 -12.29 16.98 25.28
CA TRP A 304 -13.66 17.51 25.29
C TRP A 304 -14.46 17.08 26.54
N MET A 305 -13.79 17.01 27.70
CA MET A 305 -14.39 16.57 28.97
C MET A 305 -15.68 17.33 29.32
N GLY A 306 -15.77 18.63 29.09
CA GLY A 306 -16.98 19.40 29.40
C GLY A 306 -18.24 18.87 28.70
N ALA A 307 -18.17 18.59 27.39
CA ALA A 307 -19.28 18.03 26.63
C ALA A 307 -19.57 16.58 27.01
N PHE A 308 -18.52 15.80 27.35
CA PHE A 308 -18.68 14.44 27.85
C PHE A 308 -19.49 14.40 29.15
N ARG A 309 -19.14 15.26 30.11
CA ARG A 309 -19.86 15.36 31.39
C ARG A 309 -21.33 15.75 31.19
N GLN A 310 -21.62 16.68 30.27
CA GLN A 310 -23.00 17.05 29.95
C GLN A 310 -23.82 15.87 29.40
N ASN A 311 -23.23 15.03 28.56
CA ASN A 311 -23.91 13.83 28.07
C ASN A 311 -24.12 12.79 29.17
N ASN A 312 -23.14 12.59 30.06
CA ASN A 312 -23.33 11.74 31.24
C ASN A 312 -24.44 12.26 32.15
N GLN A 313 -24.57 13.59 32.32
CA GLN A 313 -25.63 14.20 33.13
C GLN A 313 -27.03 13.94 32.54
N LYS A 314 -27.18 13.94 31.21
CA LYS A 314 -28.46 13.59 30.54
C LYS A 314 -28.95 12.19 30.90
N LEU A 315 -28.03 11.28 31.22
CA LEU A 315 -28.31 9.89 31.58
C LEU A 315 -28.17 9.61 33.09
N GLY A 316 -27.82 10.61 33.90
CA GLY A 316 -27.61 10.43 35.34
C GLY A 316 -26.38 9.59 35.73
N LEU A 317 -25.38 9.45 34.85
CA LEU A 317 -24.24 8.53 35.03
C LEU A 317 -23.07 9.09 35.87
N GLY A 318 -23.05 10.39 36.13
CA GLY A 318 -21.93 11.07 36.80
C GLY A 318 -20.61 10.99 36.00
N ASP A 319 -19.46 11.10 36.66
CA ASP A 319 -18.14 11.05 35.99
C ASP A 319 -17.70 9.61 35.64
N ASN A 320 -18.45 8.59 36.06
CA ASN A 320 -18.18 7.17 35.76
C ASN A 320 -18.84 6.68 34.46
N GLY A 321 -19.76 7.46 33.89
CA GLY A 321 -20.40 7.13 32.62
C GLY A 321 -19.39 7.10 31.47
N ASN A 322 -19.65 6.25 30.49
CA ASN A 322 -18.80 6.06 29.32
C ASN A 322 -19.63 6.09 28.02
N GLU A 323 -18.96 6.12 26.86
CA GLU A 323 -19.67 6.18 25.57
C GLU A 323 -20.47 4.92 25.26
N LEU A 324 -20.13 3.75 25.82
CA LEU A 324 -20.92 2.52 25.67
C LEU A 324 -22.29 2.67 26.34
N ASP A 325 -22.36 3.28 27.52
CA ASP A 325 -23.63 3.61 28.18
C ASP A 325 -24.52 4.49 27.29
N TRP A 326 -23.92 5.41 26.53
CA TRP A 326 -24.64 6.30 25.61
C TRP A 326 -25.24 5.52 24.44
N ILE A 327 -24.49 4.56 23.87
CA ILE A 327 -24.99 3.68 22.81
C ILE A 327 -26.20 2.90 23.33
N MET A 328 -26.06 2.25 24.48
CA MET A 328 -27.11 1.43 25.07
C MET A 328 -28.36 2.26 25.41
N ALA A 329 -28.19 3.47 25.93
CA ALA A 329 -29.31 4.33 26.29
C ALA A 329 -30.08 4.85 25.06
N ASN A 330 -29.40 5.15 23.96
CA ASN A 330 -29.96 5.83 22.79
C ASN A 330 -30.35 4.89 21.62
N SER A 331 -30.37 3.57 21.83
CA SER A 331 -30.74 2.60 20.81
C SER A 331 -31.62 1.45 21.32
N ARG A 332 -32.32 0.80 20.39
CA ARG A 332 -33.09 -0.44 20.65
C ARG A 332 -32.22 -1.67 20.44
N ASN A 333 -31.57 -1.76 19.27
CA ASN A 333 -30.63 -2.82 18.93
C ASN A 333 -29.21 -2.26 18.71
N GLN A 334 -28.20 -3.08 18.99
CA GLN A 334 -26.79 -2.73 18.82
C GLN A 334 -26.02 -3.87 18.14
N ILE A 335 -25.15 -3.51 17.20
CA ILE A 335 -24.12 -4.40 16.66
C ILE A 335 -22.77 -3.79 17.01
N PHE A 336 -21.94 -4.50 17.78
CA PHE A 336 -20.62 -4.06 18.19
C PHE A 336 -19.53 -4.81 17.43
N PHE A 337 -18.80 -4.12 16.56
CA PHE A 337 -17.57 -4.63 15.99
C PHE A 337 -16.43 -4.40 16.98
N TYR A 338 -16.01 -5.45 17.67
CA TYR A 338 -15.14 -5.36 18.85
C TYR A 338 -13.84 -6.15 18.65
N ASP A 339 -12.72 -5.57 19.11
CA ASP A 339 -11.38 -6.16 18.99
C ASP A 339 -10.55 -5.68 20.19
N GLU A 340 -10.55 -6.47 21.26
CA GLU A 340 -9.95 -6.10 22.55
C GLU A 340 -8.44 -5.79 22.46
N PRO A 341 -7.60 -6.61 21.79
CA PRO A 341 -6.17 -6.34 21.63
C PRO A 341 -5.83 -5.00 20.96
N GLN A 342 -6.76 -4.39 20.23
CA GLN A 342 -6.56 -3.10 19.55
C GLN A 342 -6.85 -1.86 20.42
N SER A 343 -7.20 -2.04 21.69
CA SER A 343 -7.25 -0.93 22.64
C SER A 343 -5.84 -0.38 22.90
N VAL A 344 -5.56 0.82 22.42
CA VAL A 344 -4.21 1.43 22.40
C VAL A 344 -4.16 2.83 23.02
N LYS A 345 -5.29 3.38 23.49
CA LYS A 345 -5.30 4.68 24.16
C LYS A 345 -5.79 4.56 25.60
N PRO A 346 -5.17 5.26 26.56
CA PRO A 346 -5.68 5.34 27.93
C PRO A 346 -7.11 5.89 28.06
N SER A 347 -7.60 6.60 27.03
CA SER A 347 -8.96 7.13 26.94
C SER A 347 -9.99 6.12 26.44
N ASP A 348 -9.54 5.03 25.81
CA ASP A 348 -10.42 3.95 25.37
C ASP A 348 -11.09 3.32 26.59
N ILE A 349 -12.34 2.86 26.45
CA ILE A 349 -13.11 2.23 27.51
C ILE A 349 -12.42 0.93 27.94
N ALA A 350 -12.45 0.64 29.24
CA ALA A 350 -11.85 -0.59 29.76
C ALA A 350 -12.64 -1.83 29.31
N GLY A 351 -11.92 -2.90 28.94
CA GLY A 351 -12.51 -4.15 28.42
C GLY A 351 -13.58 -4.78 29.33
N ILE A 352 -13.46 -4.59 30.65
CA ILE A 352 -14.42 -5.07 31.64
C ILE A 352 -15.87 -4.63 31.37
N HIS A 353 -16.08 -3.45 30.78
CA HIS A 353 -17.41 -2.96 30.43
C HIS A 353 -18.04 -3.79 29.31
N PHE A 354 -17.24 -4.26 28.35
CA PHE A 354 -17.70 -5.17 27.31
C PHE A 354 -17.89 -6.59 27.85
N THR A 355 -17.02 -7.06 28.74
CA THR A 355 -17.12 -8.39 29.36
C THR A 355 -18.50 -8.62 29.96
N LYS A 356 -19.03 -7.64 30.68
CA LYS A 356 -20.38 -7.71 31.27
C LYS A 356 -21.49 -7.95 30.23
N LEU A 357 -21.42 -7.27 29.07
CA LEU A 357 -22.39 -7.47 27.98
C LEU A 357 -22.19 -8.81 27.27
N LEU A 358 -20.93 -9.21 27.13
CA LEU A 358 -20.55 -10.48 26.54
C LEU A 358 -20.93 -11.67 27.43
N GLU A 359 -21.08 -11.50 28.74
CA GLU A 359 -21.54 -12.56 29.64
C GLU A 359 -23.07 -12.73 29.66
N ASP A 360 -23.82 -11.78 29.10
CA ASP A 360 -25.28 -11.89 28.99
C ASP A 360 -25.68 -13.02 28.03
N GLN A 361 -26.64 -13.86 28.45
CA GLN A 361 -27.16 -14.98 27.68
C GLN A 361 -27.92 -14.53 26.43
N GLY A 362 -28.47 -13.31 26.44
CA GLY A 362 -29.15 -12.73 25.28
C GLY A 362 -28.20 -12.25 24.18
N THR A 363 -26.89 -12.15 24.43
CA THR A 363 -25.92 -11.57 23.49
C THR A 363 -25.48 -12.58 22.45
N ILE A 364 -25.71 -12.26 21.17
CA ILE A 364 -25.19 -13.05 20.04
C ILE A 364 -23.71 -12.72 19.86
N LYS A 365 -22.86 -13.73 19.69
CA LYS A 365 -21.40 -13.59 19.58
C LYS A 365 -20.92 -14.26 18.30
N LEU A 366 -20.37 -13.46 17.41
CA LEU A 366 -19.84 -13.86 16.12
C LEU A 366 -18.34 -13.61 16.08
N GLN A 367 -17.62 -14.42 15.31
CA GLN A 367 -16.17 -14.32 15.16
C GLN A 367 -15.80 -14.38 13.69
N LEU A 368 -15.25 -13.29 13.18
CA LEU A 368 -14.57 -13.23 11.89
C LEU A 368 -13.14 -13.77 12.07
N ASN A 369 -12.82 -14.80 11.31
CA ASN A 369 -11.56 -15.53 11.33
C ASN A 369 -10.68 -15.21 10.11
N SER A 370 -11.28 -14.75 9.01
CA SER A 370 -10.57 -14.57 7.74
C SER A 370 -9.85 -13.23 7.68
N GLN A 371 -8.55 -13.21 7.91
CA GLN A 371 -7.71 -12.03 7.63
C GLN A 371 -7.48 -11.82 6.13
N MET A 372 -7.73 -10.59 5.67
CA MET A 372 -7.57 -10.17 4.28
C MET A 372 -6.57 -9.03 4.06
N ARG A 373 -6.20 -8.26 5.10
CA ARG A 373 -5.36 -7.05 4.92
C ARG A 373 -3.95 -7.37 4.46
N VAL A 374 -3.31 -8.36 5.08
CA VAL A 374 -1.91 -8.71 4.82
C VAL A 374 -1.87 -9.94 3.93
N GLN A 375 -1.22 -9.86 2.77
CA GLN A 375 -1.11 -10.99 1.83
C GLN A 375 -0.27 -12.17 2.40
N GLY A 376 0.48 -11.93 3.48
CA GLY A 376 1.14 -12.98 4.27
C GLY A 376 0.19 -13.83 5.11
N GLY A 377 -1.08 -13.43 5.21
CA GLY A 377 -2.15 -14.14 5.92
C GLY A 377 -1.90 -14.32 7.41
N GLU A 378 -2.65 -15.23 8.02
CA GLU A 378 -2.55 -15.58 9.45
C GLU A 378 -1.15 -16.08 9.84
N ASN A 379 -0.45 -16.75 8.93
CA ASN A 379 0.91 -17.23 9.17
C ASN A 379 1.89 -16.06 9.41
N TYR A 380 1.76 -14.94 8.69
CA TYR A 380 2.56 -13.75 8.94
C TYR A 380 2.21 -13.09 10.28
N ILE A 381 0.92 -12.96 10.58
CA ILE A 381 0.47 -12.36 11.84
C ILE A 381 0.99 -13.16 13.02
N LYS A 382 0.80 -14.48 13.01
CA LYS A 382 1.32 -15.40 14.02
C LYS A 382 2.84 -15.30 14.10
N PHE A 383 3.54 -15.27 12.97
CA PHE A 383 4.99 -15.13 12.93
C PHE A 383 5.48 -13.89 13.70
N ILE A 384 4.89 -12.72 13.43
CA ILE A 384 5.27 -11.46 14.08
C ILE A 384 4.85 -11.44 15.56
N ASP A 385 3.69 -12.01 15.89
CA ASP A 385 3.24 -12.15 17.27
C ASP A 385 4.25 -12.95 18.10
N ASP A 386 4.60 -14.14 17.60
CA ASP A 386 5.56 -15.05 18.23
C ASP A 386 6.97 -14.44 18.25
N LEU A 387 7.38 -13.73 17.18
CA LEU A 387 8.67 -13.05 17.08
C LEU A 387 8.83 -11.98 18.17
N LEU A 388 7.85 -11.09 18.32
CA LEU A 388 7.97 -9.97 19.27
C LEU A 388 7.66 -10.39 20.72
N ASN A 389 7.02 -11.55 20.92
CA ASN A 389 6.81 -12.14 22.23
C ASN A 389 7.90 -13.16 22.65
N ILE A 390 8.87 -13.46 21.78
CA ILE A 390 9.89 -14.52 21.99
C ILE A 390 9.25 -15.91 22.24
N ASN A 391 8.19 -16.24 21.51
CA ASN A 391 7.49 -17.53 21.60
C ASN A 391 7.84 -18.50 20.45
N ARG A 392 8.91 -18.21 19.69
CA ARG A 392 9.32 -19.01 18.54
C ARG A 392 10.18 -20.19 18.95
N GLU A 393 9.62 -21.40 18.85
CA GLU A 393 10.41 -22.64 18.92
C GLU A 393 11.25 -22.82 17.66
N ASP A 394 10.69 -22.50 16.49
CA ASP A 394 11.36 -22.56 15.20
C ASP A 394 12.15 -21.27 14.90
N LYS A 395 13.47 -21.44 14.78
CA LYS A 395 14.42 -20.36 14.48
C LYS A 395 14.70 -20.20 12.98
N THR A 396 13.95 -20.87 12.11
CA THR A 396 14.01 -20.63 10.66
C THR A 396 13.49 -19.23 10.32
N VAL A 397 14.00 -18.71 9.21
CA VAL A 397 13.55 -17.44 8.64
C VAL A 397 12.18 -17.59 8.00
N TYR A 398 11.30 -16.61 8.21
CA TYR A 398 9.99 -16.60 7.59
C TYR A 398 10.07 -16.31 6.08
N ARG A 399 9.35 -17.09 5.28
CA ARG A 399 9.19 -16.85 3.85
C ARG A 399 7.73 -17.03 3.45
N SER A 400 7.28 -16.18 2.54
CA SER A 400 5.96 -16.27 1.92
C SER A 400 6.08 -15.98 0.44
N ALA A 401 5.34 -16.73 -0.38
CA ALA A 401 5.25 -16.45 -1.82
C ALA A 401 4.45 -15.18 -2.12
N ASN A 402 3.56 -14.80 -1.19
CA ASN A 402 2.60 -13.71 -1.37
C ASN A 402 2.94 -12.49 -0.51
N TYR A 403 4.06 -12.48 0.22
CA TYR A 403 4.42 -11.37 1.09
C TYR A 403 5.93 -11.17 1.20
N GLU A 404 6.39 -9.97 0.89
CA GLU A 404 7.81 -9.60 0.97
C GLU A 404 8.15 -9.13 2.39
N LEU A 405 8.92 -9.93 3.13
CA LEU A 405 9.47 -9.56 4.42
C LEU A 405 10.99 -9.64 4.37
N PHE A 406 11.66 -8.51 4.53
CA PHE A 406 13.12 -8.43 4.49
C PHE A 406 13.68 -7.57 5.62
N TYR A 407 14.81 -7.99 6.16
CA TYR A 407 15.64 -7.22 7.07
C TYR A 407 16.74 -6.51 6.27
N PHE A 408 16.99 -5.23 6.54
CA PHE A 408 18.01 -4.43 5.88
C PHE A 408 19.14 -4.07 6.86
N ASP A 409 20.38 -4.24 6.41
CA ASP A 409 21.58 -3.82 7.16
C ASP A 409 21.83 -2.32 7.09
N SER A 410 21.33 -1.66 6.05
CA SER A 410 21.45 -0.21 5.85
C SER A 410 20.09 0.41 5.70
N LEU A 411 19.83 1.49 6.46
CA LEU A 411 18.61 2.28 6.28
C LEU A 411 18.55 2.92 4.88
N ALA A 412 19.71 3.24 4.28
CA ALA A 412 19.78 3.80 2.93
C ALA A 412 19.31 2.80 1.86
N ASP A 413 19.68 1.52 1.99
CA ASP A 413 19.20 0.47 1.08
C ASP A 413 17.69 0.24 1.27
N LEU A 414 17.20 0.25 2.52
CA LEU A 414 15.76 0.18 2.81
C LEU A 414 15.01 1.33 2.15
N TYR A 415 15.48 2.57 2.33
CA TYR A 415 14.87 3.76 1.75
C TYR A 415 14.83 3.69 0.22
N THR A 416 15.94 3.27 -0.39
CA THR A 416 16.06 3.14 -1.84
C THR A 416 15.10 2.09 -2.39
N GLU A 417 15.06 0.90 -1.78
CA GLU A 417 14.18 -0.18 -2.24
C GLU A 417 12.71 0.15 -2.03
N LEU A 418 12.36 0.73 -0.87
CA LEU A 418 11.01 1.22 -0.62
C LEU A 418 10.60 2.31 -1.63
N GLY A 419 11.54 3.14 -2.08
CA GLY A 419 11.31 4.16 -3.12
C GLY A 419 10.96 3.56 -4.48
N LYS A 420 11.60 2.45 -4.87
CA LYS A 420 11.21 1.70 -6.07
C LYS A 420 9.78 1.15 -5.94
N LYS A 421 9.43 0.63 -4.76
CA LYS A 421 8.06 0.15 -4.49
C LYS A 421 7.05 1.31 -4.53
N GLU A 422 7.39 2.49 -4.00
CA GLU A 422 6.53 3.68 -4.05
C GLU A 422 6.22 4.11 -5.49
N GLN A 423 7.23 4.14 -6.37
CA GLN A 423 7.03 4.50 -7.78
C GLN A 423 6.03 3.56 -8.48
N HIS A 424 6.04 2.28 -8.13
CA HIS A 424 5.20 1.28 -8.79
C HIS A 424 3.82 1.11 -8.13
N TYR A 425 3.77 1.04 -6.80
CA TYR A 425 2.58 0.71 -6.04
C TYR A 425 1.92 1.90 -5.34
N GLU A 426 2.64 3.00 -5.10
CA GLU A 426 2.23 4.10 -4.19
C GLU A 426 1.90 3.60 -2.77
N LEU A 427 1.58 4.52 -1.85
CA LEU A 427 1.25 4.23 -0.45
C LEU A 427 2.30 3.36 0.27
N CYS A 428 3.57 3.52 -0.09
CA CYS A 428 4.71 2.94 0.59
C CYS A 428 5.28 3.97 1.57
N ARG A 429 5.30 3.68 2.88
CA ARG A 429 5.68 4.68 3.90
C ARG A 429 6.68 4.13 4.90
N MET A 430 7.56 5.01 5.38
CA MET A 430 8.40 4.73 6.52
C MET A 430 7.67 5.05 7.83
N VAL A 431 7.77 4.16 8.79
CA VAL A 431 7.07 4.24 10.06
C VAL A 431 7.99 3.74 11.16
N ALA A 432 7.98 4.43 12.30
CA ALA A 432 8.80 4.06 13.45
C ALA A 432 8.00 4.11 14.76
N GLY A 433 8.55 3.46 15.80
CA GLY A 433 8.16 3.74 17.17
C GLY A 433 8.67 5.11 17.63
N TYR A 434 8.14 5.62 18.74
CA TYR A 434 8.43 6.97 19.23
C TYR A 434 9.81 7.08 19.91
N SER A 435 10.89 6.82 19.19
CA SER A 435 12.26 6.83 19.73
C SER A 435 12.94 8.20 19.78
N TRP A 436 12.35 9.21 19.15
CA TRP A 436 12.98 10.52 18.97
C TRP A 436 12.07 11.67 19.42
N PRO A 437 12.65 12.77 19.93
CA PRO A 437 11.93 14.02 20.13
C PRO A 437 11.31 14.54 18.81
N TRP A 438 10.21 15.27 18.93
CA TRP A 438 9.51 15.86 17.77
C TRP A 438 9.73 17.37 17.71
N GLN A 439 10.93 17.75 17.29
CA GLN A 439 11.39 19.13 17.16
C GLN A 439 10.66 19.86 16.01
N SER A 440 10.41 19.14 14.90
CA SER A 440 9.75 19.67 13.70
C SER A 440 8.32 20.14 13.92
N LYS A 441 7.69 19.70 15.02
CA LYS A 441 6.36 20.12 15.45
C LYS A 441 6.28 21.64 15.68
N ASN A 442 7.33 22.21 16.28
CA ASN A 442 7.40 23.65 16.59
C ASN A 442 8.27 24.42 15.59
N ASN A 443 9.31 23.78 15.04
CA ASN A 443 10.17 24.36 14.01
C ASN A 443 10.15 23.49 12.75
N LYS A 444 9.38 23.87 11.73
CA LYS A 444 9.19 23.09 10.49
C LYS A 444 10.46 22.76 9.70
N THR A 445 11.60 23.36 10.03
CA THR A 445 12.91 23.08 9.40
C THR A 445 13.80 22.15 10.22
N ALA A 446 13.44 21.85 11.48
CA ALA A 446 14.23 21.01 12.36
C ALA A 446 14.19 19.55 11.91
N ILE A 447 15.34 18.87 11.99
CA ILE A 447 15.46 17.42 11.81
C ILE A 447 15.12 16.73 13.13
N ASP A 448 14.31 15.68 13.06
CA ASP A 448 13.88 14.93 14.24
C ASP A 448 14.69 13.64 14.43
N ILE A 449 14.99 12.96 13.32
CA ILE A 449 15.53 11.61 13.29
C ILE A 449 16.78 11.63 12.43
N GLU A 450 17.89 11.14 12.98
CA GLU A 450 19.15 10.99 12.26
C GLU A 450 19.71 9.57 12.49
N ILE A 451 19.89 8.83 11.40
CA ILE A 451 20.33 7.43 11.38
C ILE A 451 21.21 7.24 10.14
N ASP A 452 22.42 6.69 10.28
CA ASP A 452 23.33 6.38 9.17
C ASP A 452 23.52 7.55 8.16
N ASN A 453 23.67 8.78 8.67
CA ASN A 453 23.77 10.03 7.91
C ASN A 453 22.52 10.42 7.09
N LEU A 454 21.40 9.74 7.30
CA LEU A 454 20.10 10.13 6.78
C LEU A 454 19.35 10.94 7.82
N SER A 455 18.74 12.04 7.37
CA SER A 455 17.99 12.96 8.20
C SER A 455 16.52 12.97 7.80
N PHE A 456 15.63 12.78 8.77
CA PHE A 456 14.19 12.77 8.56
C PHE A 456 13.47 13.66 9.57
N GLN A 457 12.27 14.08 9.18
CA GLN A 457 11.30 14.69 10.07
C GLN A 457 10.20 13.67 10.37
N TRP A 458 9.60 13.77 11.56
CA TRP A 458 8.30 13.19 11.81
C TRP A 458 7.25 13.82 10.89
N ASN A 459 6.12 13.12 10.73
CA ASN A 459 4.97 13.58 9.95
C ASN A 459 4.61 15.05 10.22
N GLN A 460 4.43 15.88 9.19
CA GLN A 460 4.14 17.31 9.41
C GLN A 460 2.66 17.64 9.62
N THR A 461 1.77 16.73 9.19
CA THR A 461 0.32 16.78 9.36
C THR A 461 -0.14 15.60 10.21
N ASP A 462 -1.17 15.81 11.03
CA ASP A 462 -1.82 14.78 11.84
C ASP A 462 -2.99 14.12 11.12
N LYS A 463 -3.58 14.81 10.13
CA LYS A 463 -4.64 14.31 9.27
C LYS A 463 -4.10 13.93 7.90
N ASP A 464 -4.53 12.77 7.42
CA ASP A 464 -4.27 12.26 6.08
C ASP A 464 -2.80 12.31 5.63
N TRP A 465 -1.90 12.12 6.60
CA TRP A 465 -0.46 12.16 6.36
C TRP A 465 -0.02 11.15 5.30
N VAL A 466 -0.62 9.95 5.31
CA VAL A 466 -0.27 8.88 4.38
C VAL A 466 -0.43 9.32 2.92
N ASN A 467 -1.41 10.16 2.61
CA ASN A 467 -1.64 10.67 1.26
C ASN A 467 -0.95 12.01 0.97
N SER A 468 -0.21 12.57 1.95
CA SER A 468 0.45 13.86 1.77
C SER A 468 1.63 13.78 0.78
N PRO A 469 1.90 14.82 -0.03
CA PRO A 469 2.95 14.77 -1.06
C PRO A 469 4.36 14.51 -0.52
N ASN A 470 4.63 14.90 0.73
CA ASN A 470 5.94 14.75 1.36
C ASN A 470 6.04 13.49 2.24
N ALA A 471 4.98 12.67 2.34
CA ALA A 471 4.92 11.55 3.26
C ALA A 471 6.07 10.54 3.12
N PHE A 472 6.60 10.36 1.91
CA PHE A 472 7.72 9.44 1.66
C PHE A 472 9.06 9.95 2.23
N LYS A 473 9.22 11.28 2.39
CA LYS A 473 10.41 11.91 2.98
C LYS A 473 10.29 12.12 4.50
N GLU A 474 9.12 11.82 5.05
CA GLU A 474 8.81 11.91 6.46
C GLU A 474 8.71 10.50 7.06
N ILE A 475 8.83 10.40 8.38
CA ILE A 475 8.58 9.16 9.12
C ILE A 475 7.25 9.31 9.86
N GLY A 476 6.36 8.34 9.65
CA GLY A 476 5.09 8.24 10.35
C GLY A 476 5.21 7.50 11.66
N CYS A 477 4.13 7.51 12.43
CA CYS A 477 4.01 6.76 13.67
C CYS A 477 2.70 5.94 13.67
N ILE A 478 2.46 5.24 14.77
CA ILE A 478 1.22 4.47 14.93
C ILE A 478 -0.05 5.34 14.82
N HIS A 479 -0.02 6.60 15.28
CA HIS A 479 -1.18 7.47 15.28
C HIS A 479 -1.54 7.99 13.89
N THR A 480 -0.55 8.18 13.00
CA THR A 480 -0.76 8.69 11.63
C THR A 480 -0.97 7.60 10.60
N THR A 481 -0.56 6.37 10.91
CA THR A 481 -0.82 5.19 10.08
C THR A 481 -2.09 4.44 10.49
N GLN A 482 -2.73 4.84 11.59
CA GLN A 482 -3.94 4.20 12.08
C GLN A 482 -5.10 4.37 11.08
N GLY A 483 -5.69 3.25 10.67
CA GLY A 483 -6.81 3.22 9.72
C GLY A 483 -6.37 3.17 8.25
N TYR A 484 -5.10 3.44 7.95
CA TYR A 484 -4.55 3.31 6.60
C TYR A 484 -4.01 1.89 6.38
N ASP A 485 -4.15 1.40 5.15
CA ASP A 485 -3.43 0.23 4.68
C ASP A 485 -2.35 0.75 3.72
N LEU A 486 -1.12 0.24 3.87
CA LEU A 486 0.04 0.65 3.07
C LEU A 486 0.38 -0.49 2.13
N ASN A 487 0.79 -0.21 0.88
CA ASN A 487 1.22 -1.29 -0.01
C ASN A 487 2.49 -1.95 0.53
N TYR A 488 3.48 -1.14 0.91
CA TYR A 488 4.68 -1.57 1.63
C TYR A 488 4.96 -0.66 2.82
N THR A 489 5.50 -1.23 3.90
CA THR A 489 5.89 -0.44 5.08
C THR A 489 7.37 -0.61 5.37
N GLY A 490 8.11 0.50 5.43
CA GLY A 490 9.46 0.54 5.99
C GLY A 490 9.39 0.73 7.50
N VAL A 491 9.66 -0.30 8.28
CA VAL A 491 9.56 -0.30 9.75
C VAL A 491 10.93 -0.10 10.37
N ILE A 492 11.07 0.97 11.13
CA ILE A 492 12.29 1.31 11.87
C ILE A 492 12.04 1.01 13.36
N PHE A 493 12.73 -0.01 13.87
CA PHE A 493 12.85 -0.26 15.30
C PHE A 493 13.84 0.74 15.91
N GLY A 494 13.30 1.62 16.75
CA GLY A 494 14.06 2.66 17.43
C GLY A 494 14.88 2.17 18.62
N LYS A 495 15.42 3.11 19.39
CA LYS A 495 16.30 2.85 20.54
C LYS A 495 15.54 2.49 21.81
N GLU A 496 14.23 2.69 21.85
CA GLU A 496 13.36 2.34 22.97
C GLU A 496 13.11 0.84 23.13
N ILE A 497 13.49 0.02 22.15
CA ILE A 497 13.28 -1.42 22.12
C ILE A 497 14.59 -2.13 21.78
N ASP A 498 15.03 -3.07 22.63
CA ASP A 498 16.19 -3.92 22.34
C ASP A 498 15.93 -5.38 22.73
N TYR A 499 16.84 -6.26 22.36
CA TYR A 499 16.83 -7.67 22.76
C TYR A 499 17.94 -7.94 23.78
N ASN A 500 17.58 -8.46 24.95
CA ASN A 500 18.53 -8.86 25.97
C ASN A 500 18.89 -10.34 25.84
N LYS A 501 20.13 -10.59 25.42
CA LYS A 501 20.70 -11.95 25.22
C LYS A 501 20.79 -12.78 26.50
N ASN A 502 20.83 -12.15 27.67
CA ASN A 502 20.98 -12.85 28.96
C ASN A 502 19.64 -13.34 29.50
N THR A 503 18.59 -12.54 29.32
CA THR A 503 17.22 -12.85 29.78
C THR A 503 16.39 -13.54 28.71
N ASP A 504 16.87 -13.59 27.46
CA ASP A 504 16.17 -14.05 26.26
C ASP A 504 14.81 -13.35 26.07
N GLN A 505 14.81 -12.03 26.25
CA GLN A 505 13.60 -11.22 26.18
C GLN A 505 13.82 -9.91 25.43
N ILE A 506 12.75 -9.42 24.79
CA ILE A 506 12.68 -8.02 24.38
C ILE A 506 12.54 -7.13 25.63
N GLU A 507 13.36 -6.09 25.71
CA GLU A 507 13.33 -5.09 26.77
C GLU A 507 13.05 -3.70 26.19
N ILE A 508 12.40 -2.86 27.00
CA ILE A 508 12.08 -1.49 26.63
C ILE A 508 12.88 -0.55 27.51
N ASP A 509 13.45 0.51 26.91
CA ASP A 509 13.99 1.66 27.64
C ASP A 509 12.95 2.81 27.66
N PRO A 510 12.26 3.05 28.79
CA PRO A 510 11.30 4.11 28.91
C PRO A 510 11.91 5.50 28.70
N LYS A 511 13.22 5.69 28.85
CA LYS A 511 13.89 6.99 28.64
C LYS A 511 13.99 7.36 27.16
N GLN A 512 14.03 6.36 26.29
CA GLN A 512 14.10 6.54 24.84
C GLN A 512 12.72 6.57 24.16
N TYR A 513 11.63 6.36 24.91
CA TYR A 513 10.27 6.50 24.38
C TYR A 513 9.76 7.94 24.56
N PHE A 514 9.36 8.64 23.50
CA PHE A 514 9.01 10.07 23.54
C PHE A 514 7.51 10.38 23.36
N ASP A 515 6.63 9.37 23.28
CA ASP A 515 5.18 9.60 23.32
C ASP A 515 4.70 9.91 24.76
N ILE A 516 4.68 11.20 25.09
CA ILE A 516 4.25 11.70 26.40
C ILE A 516 2.81 11.27 26.72
N ASN A 517 1.92 11.26 25.74
CA ASN A 517 0.51 10.92 25.96
C ASN A 517 0.32 9.40 26.04
N GLY A 518 1.09 8.63 25.27
CA GLY A 518 1.16 7.18 25.37
C GLY A 518 1.65 6.70 26.74
N LYS A 519 2.61 7.40 27.37
CA LYS A 519 3.07 7.10 28.74
C LYS A 519 2.05 7.44 29.83
N LYS A 520 1.19 8.42 29.61
CA LYS A 520 0.28 8.94 30.65
C LYS A 520 -0.80 7.92 31.00
N GLY A 521 -0.73 7.40 32.23
CA GLY A 521 -1.72 6.47 32.76
C GLY A 521 -1.33 5.00 32.63
N ILE A 522 -0.09 4.70 32.20
CA ILE A 522 0.50 3.36 32.29
C ILE A 522 0.97 3.12 33.72
N ALA A 523 0.52 2.03 34.34
CA ALA A 523 0.73 1.75 35.76
C ALA A 523 2.05 1.02 36.06
N SER A 524 2.57 0.22 35.11
CA SER A 524 3.79 -0.57 35.30
C SER A 524 4.72 -0.60 34.08
N PRO A 525 6.02 -0.93 34.26
CA PRO A 525 6.94 -1.16 33.14
C PRO A 525 6.50 -2.31 32.21
N ALA A 526 5.81 -3.33 32.73
CA ALA A 526 5.30 -4.45 31.94
C ALA A 526 4.16 -4.02 31.00
N ASP A 527 3.31 -3.12 31.46
CA ASP A 527 2.25 -2.52 30.64
C ASP A 527 2.86 -1.68 29.52
N LEU A 528 3.91 -0.90 29.80
CA LEU A 528 4.64 -0.12 28.78
C LEU A 528 5.30 -1.04 27.75
N LYS A 529 5.91 -2.15 28.19
CA LYS A 529 6.50 -3.16 27.30
C LYS A 529 5.44 -3.74 26.36
N SER A 530 4.32 -4.19 26.91
CA SER A 530 3.22 -4.74 26.13
C SER A 530 2.66 -3.70 25.14
N TYR A 531 2.56 -2.45 25.57
CA TYR A 531 2.10 -1.34 24.75
C TYR A 531 3.00 -1.09 23.54
N ILE A 532 4.33 -0.98 23.75
CA ILE A 532 5.28 -0.73 22.66
C ILE A 532 5.39 -1.94 21.73
N ILE A 533 5.35 -3.17 22.25
CA ILE A 533 5.29 -4.38 21.41
C ILE A 533 4.05 -4.33 20.50
N ASN A 534 2.88 -3.98 21.05
CA ASN A 534 1.65 -3.86 20.26
C ASN A 534 1.72 -2.75 19.20
N ILE A 535 2.44 -1.65 19.46
CA ILE A 535 2.72 -0.61 18.45
C ILE A 535 3.49 -1.22 17.27
N TYR A 536 4.59 -1.92 17.52
CA TYR A 536 5.41 -2.51 16.45
C TYR A 536 4.66 -3.61 15.69
N LYS A 537 3.91 -4.49 16.38
CA LYS A 537 3.02 -5.47 15.72
C LYS A 537 2.06 -4.77 14.77
N THR A 538 1.39 -3.72 15.27
CA THR A 538 0.39 -3.00 14.48
C THR A 538 1.01 -2.33 13.26
N ILE A 539 2.21 -1.76 13.38
CA ILE A 539 2.94 -1.15 12.25
C ILE A 539 3.35 -2.22 11.22
N LEU A 540 3.86 -3.37 11.67
CA LEU A 540 4.25 -4.49 10.80
C LEU A 540 3.05 -5.08 10.04
N TYR A 541 1.85 -5.02 10.60
CA TYR A 541 0.60 -5.44 9.94
C TYR A 541 0.02 -4.42 8.96
N ARG A 542 0.66 -3.25 8.76
CA ARG A 542 0.16 -2.22 7.83
C ARG A 542 0.46 -2.53 6.37
N GLY A 543 1.56 -3.24 6.10
CA GLY A 543 1.94 -3.64 4.75
C GLY A 543 0.96 -4.67 4.18
N ILE A 544 0.34 -4.38 3.04
CA ILE A 544 -0.50 -5.33 2.30
C ILE A 544 0.41 -6.35 1.60
N LYS A 545 1.43 -5.87 0.87
CA LYS A 545 2.32 -6.67 0.02
C LYS A 545 3.67 -6.97 0.67
N GLY A 546 4.13 -6.11 1.58
CA GLY A 546 5.41 -6.34 2.26
C GLY A 546 5.76 -5.37 3.39
N SER A 547 6.69 -5.81 4.23
CA SER A 547 7.30 -5.02 5.30
C SER A 547 8.83 -5.12 5.23
N PHE A 548 9.50 -3.97 5.20
CA PHE A 548 10.96 -3.87 5.23
C PHE A 548 11.41 -3.41 6.61
N VAL A 549 12.34 -4.11 7.23
CA VAL A 549 12.67 -3.95 8.64
C VAL A 549 14.10 -3.48 8.80
N TYR A 550 14.31 -2.47 9.64
CA TYR A 550 15.60 -2.01 10.12
C TYR A 550 15.56 -1.81 11.63
N ALA A 551 16.66 -2.05 12.34
CA ALA A 551 16.74 -1.86 13.79
C ALA A 551 17.99 -1.07 14.18
N CYS A 552 17.79 -0.03 14.99
CA CYS A 552 18.88 0.83 15.46
C CYS A 552 19.79 0.13 16.49
N ASN A 553 19.22 -0.76 17.30
CA ASN A 553 19.96 -1.43 18.36
C ASN A 553 20.62 -2.74 17.86
N PRO A 554 21.95 -2.94 18.09
CA PRO A 554 22.67 -4.09 17.54
C PRO A 554 22.20 -5.46 18.03
N ASN A 555 21.73 -5.58 19.28
CA ASN A 555 21.27 -6.87 19.80
C ASN A 555 19.94 -7.26 19.16
N LEU A 556 18.99 -6.33 19.07
CA LEU A 556 17.75 -6.51 18.33
C LEU A 556 17.99 -6.79 16.85
N ALA A 557 18.91 -6.07 16.21
CA ALA A 557 19.33 -6.35 14.83
C ALA A 557 19.79 -7.80 14.66
N THR A 558 20.69 -8.26 15.53
CA THR A 558 21.18 -9.65 15.52
C THR A 558 20.06 -10.66 15.73
N TYR A 559 19.10 -10.36 16.60
CA TYR A 559 17.93 -11.21 16.85
C TYR A 559 17.04 -11.30 15.61
N LEU A 560 16.63 -10.16 15.04
CA LEU A 560 15.73 -10.11 13.89
C LEU A 560 16.31 -10.81 12.66
N LYS A 561 17.61 -10.65 12.37
CA LYS A 561 18.31 -11.34 11.27
C LYS A 561 18.25 -12.86 11.33
N LYS A 562 18.06 -13.45 12.52
CA LYS A 562 17.90 -14.91 12.66
C LYS A 562 16.54 -15.39 12.18
N HIS A 563 15.53 -14.51 12.19
CA HIS A 563 14.13 -14.87 11.96
C HIS A 563 13.54 -14.23 10.69
N ILE A 564 14.16 -13.18 10.18
CA ILE A 564 13.73 -12.45 8.99
C ILE A 564 14.81 -12.61 7.89
N PRO A 565 14.43 -12.93 6.65
CA PRO A 565 15.37 -13.00 5.53
C PRO A 565 16.14 -11.69 5.37
N LEU A 566 17.46 -11.79 5.21
CA LEU A 566 18.29 -10.62 4.90
C LEU A 566 18.00 -10.15 3.47
N PHE A 567 17.90 -8.84 3.28
CA PHE A 567 17.88 -8.25 1.95
C PHE A 567 19.27 -8.36 1.33
N GLU A 568 19.36 -9.10 0.23
CA GLU A 568 20.56 -9.17 -0.59
C GLU A 568 20.41 -8.18 -1.74
N LYS A 569 21.25 -7.14 -1.75
CA LYS A 569 21.30 -6.19 -2.85
C LYS A 569 21.72 -6.94 -4.10
N GLU A 570 20.89 -6.93 -5.14
CA GLU A 570 21.34 -7.45 -6.44
C GLU A 570 22.63 -6.70 -6.83
N PRO A 571 23.73 -7.43 -7.05
CA PRO A 571 24.98 -6.79 -7.40
C PRO A 571 24.76 -6.05 -8.73
N ALA A 572 25.22 -4.80 -8.79
CA ALA A 572 24.99 -3.93 -9.94
C ALA A 572 25.57 -4.51 -11.25
N LEU A 573 26.50 -5.45 -11.12
CA LEU A 573 27.03 -6.29 -12.20
C LEU A 573 27.09 -7.74 -11.71
N ARG A 574 26.74 -8.70 -12.57
CA ARG A 574 26.82 -10.11 -12.25
C ARG A 574 28.27 -10.60 -12.40
N ILE A 575 28.91 -10.91 -11.28
CA ILE A 575 30.25 -11.51 -11.26
C ILE A 575 30.14 -12.97 -11.70
N ILE A 576 30.96 -13.36 -12.68
CA ILE A 576 31.05 -14.74 -13.18
C ILE A 576 32.21 -15.45 -12.47
N PRO A 577 31.97 -16.60 -11.81
CA PRO A 577 33.05 -17.42 -11.25
C PRO A 577 34.06 -17.84 -12.32
N PHE A 578 35.36 -17.84 -12.01
CA PHE A 578 36.45 -18.07 -12.98
C PHE A 578 36.27 -19.33 -13.85
N ASN A 579 35.67 -20.40 -13.33
CA ASN A 579 35.41 -21.65 -14.06
C ASN A 579 34.31 -21.54 -15.14
N GLN A 580 33.49 -20.49 -15.13
CA GLN A 580 32.41 -20.21 -16.10
C GLN A 580 32.77 -19.07 -17.06
N VAL A 581 33.91 -18.43 -16.86
CA VAL A 581 34.37 -17.30 -17.68
C VAL A 581 34.87 -17.80 -19.03
N LYS A 582 34.34 -17.19 -20.10
CA LYS A 582 34.91 -17.19 -21.44
C LYS A 582 35.35 -15.75 -21.73
N PRO A 583 36.65 -15.43 -21.52
CA PRO A 583 37.16 -14.07 -21.60
C PRO A 583 36.73 -13.36 -22.89
N TYR A 584 36.09 -12.20 -22.75
CA TYR A 584 35.61 -11.36 -23.86
C TYR A 584 34.58 -12.03 -24.78
N VAL A 585 33.95 -13.12 -24.33
CA VAL A 585 32.82 -13.77 -25.00
C VAL A 585 31.55 -13.59 -24.16
N ASN A 586 31.60 -13.94 -22.87
CA ASN A 586 30.48 -13.75 -21.93
C ASN A 586 30.79 -12.78 -20.78
N ALA A 587 32.06 -12.39 -20.60
CA ALA A 587 32.45 -11.48 -19.53
C ALA A 587 33.62 -10.58 -19.93
N VAL A 588 33.74 -9.46 -19.22
CA VAL A 588 34.91 -8.56 -19.26
C VAL A 588 35.50 -8.43 -17.85
N PRO A 589 36.80 -8.11 -17.71
CA PRO A 589 37.40 -7.89 -16.40
C PRO A 589 36.80 -6.66 -15.71
N LEU A 590 36.44 -6.80 -14.44
CA LEU A 590 36.20 -5.72 -13.49
C LEU A 590 37.50 -5.49 -12.73
N LEU A 591 38.12 -4.35 -13.00
CA LEU A 591 39.34 -3.93 -12.31
C LEU A 591 38.95 -3.30 -10.97
N ASP A 592 39.58 -3.75 -9.88
CA ASP A 592 39.47 -3.14 -8.55
C ASP A 592 40.30 -1.85 -8.49
N ILE A 593 39.91 -0.88 -9.33
CA ILE A 593 40.45 0.48 -9.33
C ILE A 593 39.29 1.46 -9.17
N THR A 594 39.45 2.38 -8.23
CA THR A 594 38.54 3.51 -8.06
C THR A 594 39.18 4.74 -8.67
N ALA A 595 38.63 5.18 -9.80
CA ALA A 595 39.09 6.41 -10.44
C ALA A 595 38.38 7.62 -9.83
N ALA A 596 39.16 8.58 -9.34
CA ALA A 596 38.60 9.82 -8.81
C ALA A 596 38.08 10.67 -9.97
N ALA A 597 36.82 11.08 -9.94
CA ALA A 597 36.31 12.22 -10.69
C ALA A 597 36.73 13.51 -9.95
N GLY A 598 38.02 13.66 -9.66
CA GLY A 598 38.68 14.78 -8.98
C GLY A 598 40.09 14.97 -9.58
N ASN A 599 41.13 15.20 -8.78
CA ASN A 599 42.53 15.24 -9.27
C ASN A 599 43.03 13.84 -9.67
N PHE A 600 43.61 13.09 -8.73
CA PHE A 600 43.92 11.67 -8.87
C PHE A 600 43.45 10.96 -7.60
N SER A 601 43.03 9.70 -7.71
CA SER A 601 42.72 8.87 -6.54
C SER A 601 43.95 8.69 -5.65
N ASP A 602 43.74 8.26 -4.40
CA ASP A 602 44.81 7.70 -3.58
C ASP A 602 45.53 6.57 -4.35
N LEU A 603 46.80 6.36 -4.00
CA LEU A 603 47.64 5.36 -4.65
C LEU A 603 47.06 3.96 -4.41
N GLN A 604 46.85 3.24 -5.52
CA GLN A 604 46.29 1.88 -5.51
C GLN A 604 47.33 0.90 -6.05
N ILE A 605 47.59 -0.15 -5.29
CA ILE A 605 48.36 -1.32 -5.73
C ILE A 605 47.43 -2.15 -6.62
N HIS A 606 47.92 -2.62 -7.76
CA HIS A 606 47.17 -3.55 -8.61
C HIS A 606 46.81 -4.82 -7.81
N ALA A 607 45.59 -4.86 -7.29
CA ALA A 607 44.97 -6.04 -6.73
C ALA A 607 44.16 -6.75 -7.83
N ASP A 608 43.86 -8.02 -7.59
CA ASP A 608 43.20 -8.95 -8.49
C ASP A 608 41.96 -8.37 -9.22
N PHE A 609 41.62 -8.93 -10.39
CA PHE A 609 40.41 -8.56 -11.14
C PHE A 609 39.38 -9.67 -11.11
N GLU A 610 38.11 -9.30 -11.05
CA GLU A 610 36.98 -10.21 -11.20
C GLU A 610 36.48 -10.19 -12.65
N TRP A 611 35.62 -11.13 -13.03
CA TRP A 611 34.97 -11.15 -14.34
C TRP A 611 33.50 -10.80 -14.18
N VAL A 612 33.00 -9.86 -14.97
CA VAL A 612 31.60 -9.44 -14.93
C VAL A 612 30.89 -9.68 -16.25
N GLU A 613 29.65 -10.15 -16.17
CA GLU A 613 28.73 -10.22 -17.30
C GLU A 613 28.25 -8.82 -17.65
N LEU A 614 28.28 -8.47 -18.94
CA LEU A 614 27.73 -7.22 -19.42
C LEU A 614 26.21 -7.36 -19.66
N PRO A 615 25.43 -6.27 -19.53
CA PRO A 615 24.03 -6.24 -19.93
C PRO A 615 23.82 -6.81 -21.34
N PHE A 616 22.69 -7.49 -21.57
CA PHE A 616 22.41 -8.23 -22.81
C PHE A 616 22.55 -7.41 -24.11
N ASN A 617 22.41 -6.08 -24.01
CA ASN A 617 22.52 -5.15 -25.13
C ASN A 617 23.97 -4.70 -25.42
N ILE A 618 24.97 -5.24 -24.70
CA ILE A 618 26.38 -4.92 -24.87
C ILE A 618 27.17 -6.21 -25.08
N THR A 619 27.79 -6.34 -26.25
CA THR A 619 28.65 -7.47 -26.56
C THR A 619 30.03 -7.29 -25.91
N PRO A 620 30.51 -8.23 -25.08
CA PRO A 620 31.90 -8.25 -24.62
C PRO A 620 32.88 -8.23 -25.79
N GLN A 621 33.97 -7.46 -25.68
CA GLN A 621 35.01 -7.38 -26.71
C GLN A 621 36.38 -7.37 -26.08
N LYS A 622 37.37 -7.89 -26.80
CA LYS A 622 38.76 -7.89 -26.32
C LYS A 622 39.24 -6.46 -26.09
N GLY A 623 39.80 -6.22 -24.90
CA GLY A 623 40.24 -4.89 -24.46
C GLY A 623 39.17 -4.09 -23.74
N TYR A 624 37.94 -4.59 -23.58
CA TYR A 624 36.95 -3.96 -22.71
C TYR A 624 37.23 -4.33 -21.26
N PHE A 625 37.02 -3.39 -20.35
CA PHE A 625 37.10 -3.61 -18.91
C PHE A 625 36.17 -2.64 -18.18
N VAL A 626 35.81 -2.99 -16.95
CA VAL A 626 34.96 -2.16 -16.09
C VAL A 626 35.77 -1.64 -14.92
N CYS A 627 35.53 -0.41 -14.51
CA CYS A 627 35.99 0.09 -13.21
C CYS A 627 34.95 1.04 -12.61
N LYS A 628 35.07 1.28 -11.30
CA LYS A 628 34.19 2.20 -10.58
C LYS A 628 34.73 3.62 -10.66
N VAL A 629 33.85 4.59 -10.92
CA VAL A 629 34.18 6.02 -10.92
C VAL A 629 33.51 6.67 -9.72
N VAL A 630 34.28 7.39 -8.89
CA VAL A 630 33.78 8.03 -7.67
C VAL A 630 34.17 9.50 -7.67
N GLY A 631 33.22 10.39 -7.37
CA GLY A 631 33.37 11.83 -7.35
C GLY A 631 32.41 12.55 -8.31
N GLU A 632 32.28 13.85 -8.13
CA GLU A 632 31.26 14.67 -8.80
C GLU A 632 31.80 15.47 -10.00
N SER A 633 33.11 15.49 -10.28
CA SER A 633 33.64 16.34 -11.36
C SER A 633 33.23 15.87 -12.77
N MET A 634 32.54 14.74 -12.90
CA MET A 634 32.09 14.17 -14.18
C MET A 634 30.57 13.95 -14.21
N ASN A 635 29.82 14.48 -13.24
CA ASN A 635 28.41 14.15 -13.01
C ASN A 635 27.44 14.49 -14.16
N LYS A 636 27.81 15.36 -15.11
CA LYS A 636 27.05 15.58 -16.35
C LYS A 636 27.00 14.34 -17.25
N ARG A 637 27.96 13.43 -17.12
CA ARG A 637 28.10 12.24 -17.98
C ARG A 637 28.24 10.93 -17.22
N ILE A 638 28.84 10.96 -16.04
CA ILE A 638 29.12 9.79 -15.20
C ILE A 638 28.62 10.10 -13.79
N PRO A 639 27.52 9.49 -13.33
CA PRO A 639 27.06 9.61 -11.96
C PRO A 639 28.12 9.13 -10.97
N ASN A 640 28.15 9.75 -9.80
CA ASN A 640 29.07 9.36 -8.73
C ASN A 640 28.78 7.92 -8.25
N GLY A 641 29.82 7.09 -8.17
CA GLY A 641 29.75 5.70 -7.76
C GLY A 641 29.40 4.71 -8.88
N ALA A 642 29.26 5.18 -10.11
CA ALA A 642 28.86 4.36 -11.25
C ALA A 642 29.96 3.41 -11.72
N TYR A 643 29.56 2.20 -12.14
CA TYR A 643 30.44 1.30 -12.89
C TYR A 643 30.43 1.68 -14.36
N CYS A 644 31.62 1.93 -14.89
CA CYS A 644 31.79 2.42 -16.25
C CYS A 644 32.54 1.40 -17.10
N LEU A 645 32.07 1.19 -18.32
CA LEU A 645 32.74 0.38 -19.33
C LEU A 645 33.78 1.24 -20.05
N PHE A 646 35.01 0.76 -20.06
CA PHE A 646 36.13 1.36 -20.78
C PHE A 646 36.65 0.39 -21.83
N ARG A 647 37.18 0.96 -22.91
CA ARG A 647 37.97 0.25 -23.91
C ARG A 647 39.43 0.62 -23.74
N GLN A 648 40.30 -0.39 -23.66
CA GLN A 648 41.74 -0.23 -23.56
C GLN A 648 42.24 0.67 -24.70
N ASP A 649 43.09 1.63 -24.35
CA ASP A 649 43.61 2.58 -25.33
C ASP A 649 44.51 1.87 -26.35
N GLY A 650 44.12 1.93 -27.62
CA GLY A 650 44.84 1.34 -28.76
C GLY A 650 45.61 2.36 -29.60
N GLY A 651 45.76 3.60 -29.12
CA GLY A 651 46.30 4.73 -29.88
C GLY A 651 45.28 5.43 -30.79
N GLY A 652 45.65 6.61 -31.31
CA GLY A 652 44.79 7.48 -32.13
C GLY A 652 44.43 8.80 -31.45
N SER A 653 43.55 9.60 -32.07
CA SER A 653 43.10 10.86 -31.47
C SER A 653 42.19 10.62 -30.27
N ARG A 654 42.56 11.23 -29.14
CA ARG A 654 41.82 11.22 -27.87
C ARG A 654 41.12 12.55 -27.59
N ASN A 655 41.32 13.55 -28.46
CA ASN A 655 40.79 14.89 -28.28
C ASN A 655 39.26 14.90 -28.23
N GLY A 656 38.69 15.47 -27.17
CA GLY A 656 37.25 15.50 -26.88
C GLY A 656 36.66 14.19 -26.35
N LYS A 657 37.48 13.18 -26.03
CA LYS A 657 37.00 11.92 -25.45
C LYS A 657 37.17 11.92 -23.94
N ILE A 658 36.25 11.26 -23.23
CA ILE A 658 36.42 10.95 -21.82
C ILE A 658 37.36 9.76 -21.71
N VAL A 659 38.43 9.90 -20.94
CA VAL A 659 39.47 8.89 -20.81
C VAL A 659 39.79 8.61 -19.34
N LEU A 660 40.24 7.39 -19.07
CA LEU A 660 40.81 6.97 -17.81
C LEU A 660 42.33 7.16 -17.88
N ILE A 661 42.87 8.00 -17.01
CA ILE A 661 44.29 8.36 -16.95
C ILE A 661 44.90 7.76 -15.68
N GLN A 662 46.08 7.16 -15.83
CA GLN A 662 46.96 6.72 -14.77
C GLN A 662 48.13 7.71 -14.68
N SER A 663 48.50 8.11 -13.45
CA SER A 663 49.73 8.86 -13.18
C SER A 663 50.70 8.03 -12.35
N THR A 664 51.98 8.06 -12.74
CA THR A 664 53.12 7.39 -12.08
C THR A 664 54.07 8.36 -11.36
N ALA A 665 53.82 9.68 -11.41
CA ALA A 665 54.67 10.73 -10.83
C ALA A 665 54.80 10.67 -9.28
N ILE A 666 54.12 9.72 -8.64
CA ILE A 666 53.98 9.59 -7.18
C ILE A 666 54.48 8.18 -6.74
N GLN A 667 55.45 7.58 -7.45
CA GLN A 667 55.98 6.27 -7.08
C GLN A 667 57.24 6.34 -6.21
N ASP A 668 57.17 5.65 -5.07
CA ASP A 668 58.23 4.74 -4.65
C ASP A 668 57.75 3.30 -4.92
N ALA A 669 58.67 2.37 -5.14
CA ALA A 669 58.41 1.03 -5.72
C ALA A 669 57.40 0.13 -4.94
N ASP A 670 56.99 0.55 -3.74
CA ASP A 670 56.09 -0.17 -2.84
C ASP A 670 54.66 0.40 -2.74
N PHE A 671 54.32 1.53 -3.40
CA PHE A 671 53.09 2.29 -3.07
C PHE A 671 51.99 2.50 -4.13
N GLY A 672 52.09 2.07 -5.40
CA GLY A 672 50.93 2.02 -6.35
C GLY A 672 50.82 3.16 -7.38
N SER A 673 49.62 3.39 -7.96
CA SER A 673 49.34 4.48 -8.94
C SER A 673 48.00 5.18 -8.67
N GLY A 674 47.89 6.46 -9.06
CA GLY A 674 46.64 7.22 -8.97
C GLY A 674 45.88 7.23 -10.31
N TYR A 675 44.54 7.17 -10.25
CA TYR A 675 43.65 7.14 -11.42
C TYR A 675 42.65 8.30 -11.41
N THR A 676 42.38 8.86 -12.60
CA THR A 676 41.35 9.90 -12.79
C THR A 676 40.61 9.73 -14.09
N VAL A 677 39.38 10.24 -14.14
CA VAL A 677 38.55 10.27 -15.36
C VAL A 677 38.23 11.72 -15.71
N LYS A 678 38.59 12.13 -16.94
CA LYS A 678 38.42 13.50 -17.46
C LYS A 678 38.23 13.50 -18.97
N GLU A 679 37.69 14.60 -19.51
CA GLU A 679 37.68 14.84 -20.95
C GLU A 679 39.05 15.33 -21.42
N TYR A 680 39.64 14.63 -22.38
CA TYR A 680 40.99 14.88 -22.87
C TYR A 680 41.02 15.93 -23.98
N HIS A 681 41.85 16.96 -23.85
CA HIS A 681 42.11 17.95 -24.90
C HIS A 681 43.61 18.13 -25.14
N SER A 682 44.06 18.04 -26.40
CA SER A 682 45.44 18.33 -26.79
C SER A 682 45.55 19.72 -27.43
N LYS A 683 46.43 20.57 -26.92
CA LYS A 683 46.78 21.87 -27.53
C LYS A 683 48.12 21.73 -28.22
N LYS A 684 48.16 21.95 -29.53
CA LYS A 684 49.41 22.03 -30.29
C LYS A 684 49.80 23.49 -30.47
N VAL A 685 51.00 23.86 -30.03
CA VAL A 685 51.55 25.19 -30.31
C VAL A 685 52.27 25.13 -31.66
N VAL A 686 51.93 26.05 -32.56
CA VAL A 686 52.60 26.20 -33.85
C VAL A 686 53.58 27.36 -33.70
N THR A 687 54.87 27.08 -33.89
CA THR A 687 55.92 28.10 -33.96
C THR A 687 56.36 28.29 -35.41
N ASP A 688 57.01 29.42 -35.72
CA ASP A 688 57.43 29.77 -37.09
C ASP A 688 58.48 28.81 -37.68
N GLU A 689 59.06 27.91 -36.87
CA GLU A 689 60.02 26.87 -37.29
C GLU A 689 59.43 25.44 -37.28
N GLY A 690 58.15 25.26 -36.92
CA GLY A 690 57.48 23.96 -36.95
C GLY A 690 56.45 23.74 -35.83
N TRP A 691 55.98 22.50 -35.68
CA TRP A 691 55.12 22.09 -34.57
C TRP A 691 55.98 21.65 -33.39
N GLN A 692 56.11 22.47 -32.35
CA GLN A 692 56.79 22.09 -31.10
C GLN A 692 56.00 22.63 -29.90
N HIS A 693 55.82 21.77 -28.89
CA HIS A 693 54.95 21.85 -27.70
C HIS A 693 53.51 21.33 -27.88
N ASN A 694 53.23 20.22 -27.20
CA ASN A 694 51.91 19.62 -27.05
C ASN A 694 51.53 19.65 -25.56
N ALA A 695 50.59 20.50 -25.17
CA ALA A 695 50.06 20.54 -23.81
C ALA A 695 48.75 19.75 -23.73
N ILE A 696 48.53 19.02 -22.63
CA ILE A 696 47.30 18.26 -22.42
C ILE A 696 46.46 18.95 -21.33
N SER A 697 45.18 19.19 -21.63
CA SER A 697 44.19 19.72 -20.70
C SER A 697 43.16 18.63 -20.41
N LEU A 698 43.03 18.23 -19.15
CA LEU A 698 42.05 17.26 -18.67
C LEU A 698 40.90 17.99 -18.01
N LYS A 699 39.77 18.08 -18.70
CA LYS A 699 38.64 18.92 -18.27
C LYS A 699 37.59 18.13 -17.47
N PRO A 700 37.05 18.70 -16.39
CA PRO A 700 35.88 18.16 -15.71
C PRO A 700 34.62 18.39 -16.57
N LEU A 701 33.62 17.54 -16.37
CA LEU A 701 32.28 17.65 -16.93
C LEU A 701 31.26 17.62 -15.79
N SER A 702 31.21 18.71 -15.01
CA SER A 702 30.34 18.84 -13.84
C SER A 702 29.34 19.98 -13.98
N ASP A 703 28.21 19.88 -13.29
CA ASP A 703 27.29 21.01 -13.04
C ASP A 703 27.86 22.00 -12.01
N ASP A 704 28.84 21.57 -11.20
CA ASP A 704 29.59 22.43 -10.29
C ASP A 704 30.79 23.08 -11.02
N LEU A 705 30.80 24.41 -11.06
CA LEU A 705 31.82 25.21 -11.73
C LEU A 705 33.11 25.38 -10.92
N SER A 706 33.16 24.88 -9.68
CA SER A 706 34.36 24.95 -8.83
C SER A 706 35.46 23.96 -9.24
N TYR A 707 35.15 22.95 -10.06
CA TYR A 707 36.14 22.01 -10.58
C TYR A 707 36.97 22.62 -11.71
N GLU A 708 38.27 22.67 -11.53
CA GLU A 708 39.23 23.20 -12.52
C GLU A 708 39.79 22.10 -13.44
N ALA A 709 40.31 22.50 -14.60
CA ALA A 709 40.99 21.60 -15.51
C ALA A 709 42.42 21.30 -15.03
N ILE A 710 42.86 20.05 -15.19
CA ILE A 710 44.24 19.67 -14.91
C ILE A 710 45.05 19.91 -16.19
N GLU A 711 45.94 20.89 -16.18
CA GLU A 711 46.84 21.19 -17.31
C GLU A 711 48.17 20.49 -17.06
N LEU A 712 48.57 19.61 -17.98
CA LEU A 712 49.81 18.84 -17.92
C LEU A 712 50.83 19.43 -18.90
N THR A 713 52.00 19.75 -18.37
CA THR A 713 53.17 20.27 -19.09
C THR A 713 54.02 19.13 -19.68
N GLU A 714 54.93 19.45 -20.60
CA GLU A 714 55.72 18.46 -21.35
C GLU A 714 56.58 17.55 -20.45
N ASP A 715 57.11 18.09 -19.35
CA ASP A 715 57.90 17.36 -18.35
C ASP A 715 57.04 16.40 -17.52
N GLU A 716 55.76 16.73 -17.33
CA GLU A 716 54.82 15.88 -16.61
C GLU A 716 54.37 14.70 -17.47
N LEU A 717 54.28 14.86 -18.80
CA LEU A 717 53.77 13.83 -19.73
C LEU A 717 54.46 12.47 -19.66
N THR A 718 55.72 12.40 -19.21
CA THR A 718 56.45 11.13 -19.04
C THR A 718 55.83 10.22 -17.99
N ASP A 719 55.11 10.81 -17.03
CA ASP A 719 54.49 10.12 -15.90
C ASP A 719 52.97 9.89 -16.07
N PHE A 720 52.43 10.10 -17.27
CA PHE A 720 50.99 9.89 -17.54
C PHE A 720 50.75 8.89 -18.65
N LYS A 721 49.79 8.00 -18.40
CA LYS A 721 49.33 7.02 -19.38
C LYS A 721 47.82 7.01 -19.45
N VAL A 722 47.27 7.17 -20.66
CA VAL A 722 45.86 6.87 -20.90
C VAL A 722 45.69 5.35 -20.94
N VAL A 723 44.90 4.81 -20.03
CA VAL A 723 44.70 3.37 -19.86
C VAL A 723 43.44 2.90 -20.59
N GLY A 724 42.42 3.75 -20.67
CA GLY A 724 41.19 3.43 -21.38
C GLY A 724 40.41 4.65 -21.84
N VAL A 725 39.53 4.43 -22.81
CA VAL A 725 38.56 5.40 -23.33
C VAL A 725 37.18 4.99 -22.85
N PHE A 726 36.42 5.93 -22.29
CA PHE A 726 35.08 5.69 -21.77
C PHE A 726 34.10 5.36 -22.91
N GLU A 727 33.35 4.28 -22.74
CA GLU A 727 32.32 3.85 -23.69
C GLU A 727 30.91 4.19 -23.17
N ARG A 728 30.59 3.80 -21.93
CA ARG A 728 29.29 4.08 -21.29
C ARG A 728 29.28 3.78 -19.79
N VAL A 729 28.27 4.30 -19.11
CA VAL A 729 27.86 3.89 -17.77
C VAL A 729 27.06 2.57 -17.85
N LEU A 730 27.31 1.65 -16.94
CA LEU A 730 26.59 0.37 -16.82
C LEU A 730 25.49 0.38 -15.74
N THR A 731 25.59 1.27 -14.75
CA THR A 731 24.75 1.30 -13.54
C THR A 731 24.16 2.67 -13.28
#